data_AF-A0A8H2WAH0-F1
#
_entry.id   AF-A0A8H2WAH0-F1
#
_cell.length_a   1.000
_cell.length_b   1.000
_cell.length_c   1.000
_cell.angle_alpha   90.00
_cell.angle_beta   90.00
_cell.angle_gamma   90.00
#
_symmetry.space_group_name_H-M   'P 1'
#
loop_
_entity.id
_entity.type
_entity.pdbx_description
1 polymer ?
#
loop_
_entity_poly.entity_id
_entity_poly.type
_entity_poly.pdbx_seq_one_letter_code
_entity_poly.pdbx_strand_id
1 'polypeptide(L)'
;MATASSAPAPAPAHRTFEFFTSTQVKDANDLASSPSVFKNVQEISLVESSSQGVILADIHGNISILDRAFEPVKSWVAYPGGRATHAVERKGILVTVGEESSSRLPQLKVWDLEHLDNKAANSTQPTLLRSAAIKTTQPHPVMCIALTSSLSHLALAMGDGTVLLYRHFDQSLFSGSALAKPKPAMDGSGEPVTGLGFNDPNEAGETFLFIVSTTHVYSLPVGPKAKSQSPTVVDEIGTDLGCAAMHPTTGQIVVAKKEALYMCGPSVRGRSYAYEGEKTAAYVHGHYVITVSPPITATADSSHPTVRNFAARLFGASVKPPGSTEPNPAEDLESVGPDISRVAVLDPELAFVAWRGAVSGGVKAVFAAPVPNSTALAPHVLTTRGNLVRLTEVPIQTMIQTMERQGRFVMALGLARNRGVDETGVAEIHREYGDYLYGKGDGDGAMAQYIQTIGFVRPSYVIRKFLDAQRIMNLVTYLQVLHSRGLANADHTTLLLNTYTKLKDVDRLDQFIKSEVQRPAASLQTTNASESASSLPFDLDTAIRVCRQAGYFEHAAYLAKKYTRHEEYLRIQVEDAENYKEALEYLRGMGEDATEGNMARYGRALLEHLPDETTNLLVELCSGALQPKPTSALDTEFVDSPVSARLLEPPRSKEKLSKEKGKEDPKRRGTLDDKPSLSSLSQTASVVTSVAPSPARAPSPPPPIPPPSPRPFFAHFVAHSKQFVQFLERVADKRWGQSVNSLGVVTINPPNRSLAELESEITEQTAVWNTLLELYLTSTHEKTKAIGVLRSGGDTITGSHDPKLPFDNMHALILCSTFQFTDGLMLLWEQMGMYEDVLRFWMERALDPSIIPSSVDLDLESESRKASQRVLIHLDQYGPARPHLYELVLRFLTSTSELLHRHSADVTKILDVIEREKIMPPLGVVQILARNGVASVGLVKAWLMTRINESRSEVESDRKLIESYRTETKAKLQEITELSDPEHPRVFHVTRCATCGSSLDLPTIHFMCKHSYHQKCLPDQDIECPICARQHSVIKEIRRTNERLADAHGVFLSSVAENGFEAVASAFGRGILSRRSDEDNSGISVVV
;
A
#
# COMPACT_ATOMS: atom_id res chain seq x y z
N MET A 1 -30.71 89.01 8.51
CA MET A 1 -29.89 87.93 9.11
C MET A 1 -29.35 87.08 7.98
N ALA A 2 -28.04 87.09 7.78
CA ALA A 2 -27.36 86.46 6.65
C ALA A 2 -27.32 84.94 6.80
N THR A 3 -27.68 84.22 5.75
CA THR A 3 -27.57 82.76 5.61
C THR A 3 -26.13 82.40 5.27
N ALA A 4 -25.43 81.78 6.21
CA ALA A 4 -24.08 81.27 6.03
C ALA A 4 -24.07 80.03 5.12
N SER A 5 -23.30 80.11 4.04
CA SER A 5 -22.99 78.99 3.15
C SER A 5 -22.16 77.93 3.86
N SER A 6 -22.70 76.70 3.99
CA SER A 6 -21.91 75.53 4.38
C SER A 6 -21.00 75.12 3.23
N ALA A 7 -19.68 75.22 3.42
CA ALA A 7 -18.71 74.64 2.50
C ALA A 7 -18.90 73.12 2.40
N PRO A 8 -18.78 72.50 1.20
CA PRO A 8 -18.89 71.05 1.05
C PRO A 8 -17.72 70.36 1.77
N ALA A 9 -18.03 69.25 2.45
CA ALA A 9 -17.04 68.39 3.09
C ALA A 9 -16.01 67.88 2.05
N PRO A 10 -14.71 67.76 2.40
CA PRO A 10 -13.69 67.29 1.48
C PRO A 10 -13.98 65.84 1.06
N ALA A 11 -13.96 65.58 -0.25
CA ALA A 11 -14.11 64.24 -0.83
C ALA A 11 -13.12 63.23 -0.21
N PRO A 12 -13.49 61.94 -0.06
CA PRO A 12 -12.62 60.93 0.50
C PRO A 12 -11.32 60.84 -0.31
N ALA A 13 -10.17 60.92 0.38
CA ALA A 13 -8.87 60.85 -0.27
C ALA A 13 -8.74 59.55 -1.08
N HIS A 14 -8.70 59.65 -2.41
CA HIS A 14 -8.54 58.49 -3.28
C HIS A 14 -7.24 57.75 -2.96
N ARG A 15 -7.35 56.44 -2.73
CA ARG A 15 -6.19 55.57 -2.52
C ARG A 15 -5.35 55.59 -3.78
N THR A 16 -4.18 56.23 -3.70
CA THR A 16 -3.31 56.46 -4.86
C THR A 16 -2.02 55.67 -4.67
N PHE A 17 -1.62 54.96 -5.71
CA PHE A 17 -0.36 54.25 -5.80
C PHE A 17 0.46 54.80 -6.99
N GLU A 18 1.73 54.42 -7.05
CA GLU A 18 2.63 54.71 -8.17
C GLU A 18 2.98 53.39 -8.89
N PHE A 19 1.97 52.72 -9.43
CA PHE A 19 2.14 51.44 -10.14
C PHE A 19 2.48 51.59 -11.62
N PHE A 20 2.60 52.82 -12.11
CA PHE A 20 3.12 53.11 -13.44
C PHE A 20 4.31 54.05 -13.37
N THR A 21 5.28 53.81 -14.24
CA THR A 21 6.40 54.71 -14.49
C THR A 21 6.18 55.41 -15.81
N SER A 22 6.21 56.74 -15.82
CA SER A 22 6.10 57.55 -17.03
C SER A 22 7.48 57.81 -17.65
N THR A 23 7.66 57.41 -18.90
CA THR A 23 8.90 57.63 -19.66
C THR A 23 8.58 58.30 -21.00
N GLN A 24 9.28 59.38 -21.34
CA GLN A 24 9.16 60.00 -22.66
C GLN A 24 9.78 59.09 -23.73
N VAL A 25 9.03 58.81 -24.79
CA VAL A 25 9.51 58.03 -25.94
C VAL A 25 10.29 58.96 -26.85
N LYS A 26 11.46 58.49 -27.26
CA LYS A 26 12.40 59.21 -28.12
C LYS A 26 12.47 58.54 -29.49
N ASP A 27 12.80 59.31 -30.52
CA ASP A 27 13.03 58.81 -31.87
C ASP A 27 14.25 57.87 -31.90
N ALA A 28 14.22 56.86 -32.78
CA ALA A 28 15.29 55.89 -32.92
C ALA A 28 16.59 56.50 -33.46
N ASN A 29 16.46 57.52 -34.33
CA ASN A 29 17.58 58.19 -34.98
C ASN A 29 17.94 59.52 -34.30
N ASP A 30 17.01 60.10 -33.53
CA ASP A 30 17.23 61.32 -32.73
C ASP A 30 16.72 61.17 -31.29
N LEU A 31 17.63 60.77 -30.40
CA LEU A 31 17.35 60.57 -28.98
C LEU A 31 16.97 61.86 -28.22
N ALA A 32 17.05 63.03 -28.85
CA ALA A 32 16.62 64.31 -28.26
C ALA A 32 15.18 64.69 -28.63
N SER A 33 14.59 64.09 -29.67
CA SER A 33 13.22 64.41 -30.11
C SER A 33 12.26 63.24 -30.01
N SER A 34 10.96 63.55 -30.05
CA SER A 34 9.89 62.56 -30.16
C SER A 34 9.89 61.91 -31.55
N PRO A 35 9.32 60.71 -31.73
CA PRO A 35 9.34 60.01 -33.01
C PRO A 35 8.86 60.87 -34.18
N SER A 36 9.59 60.83 -35.29
CA SER A 36 9.40 61.70 -36.46
C SER A 36 7.96 61.76 -36.97
N VAL A 37 7.26 60.62 -36.97
CA VAL A 37 5.86 60.50 -37.41
C VAL A 37 4.87 61.32 -36.57
N PHE A 38 5.21 61.62 -35.31
CA PHE A 38 4.39 62.40 -34.40
C PHE A 38 4.76 63.89 -34.33
N LYS A 39 5.72 64.36 -35.14
CA LYS A 39 6.08 65.79 -35.17
C LYS A 39 4.94 66.65 -35.75
N ASN A 40 4.19 66.12 -36.72
CA ASN A 40 3.05 66.79 -37.35
C ASN A 40 1.70 66.25 -36.82
N VAL A 41 1.43 66.37 -35.52
CA VAL A 41 0.20 65.82 -34.90
C VAL A 41 -1.10 66.33 -35.52
N GLN A 42 -1.09 67.52 -36.11
CA GLN A 42 -2.26 68.11 -36.75
C GLN A 42 -2.69 67.37 -38.03
N GLU A 43 -1.76 66.69 -38.68
CA GLU A 43 -2.02 65.87 -39.86
C GLU A 43 -2.56 64.48 -39.48
N ILE A 44 -2.50 64.10 -38.19
CA ILE A 44 -3.00 62.82 -37.70
C ILE A 44 -4.51 62.88 -37.50
N SER A 45 -5.23 62.05 -38.25
CA SER A 45 -6.67 61.88 -38.11
C SER A 45 -7.01 60.96 -36.94
N LEU A 46 -6.41 59.77 -36.89
CA LEU A 46 -6.62 58.78 -35.82
C LEU A 46 -5.37 57.95 -35.55
N VAL A 47 -5.30 57.41 -34.32
CA VAL A 47 -4.28 56.44 -33.90
C VAL A 47 -4.98 55.29 -33.19
N GLU A 48 -4.76 54.06 -33.66
CA GLU A 48 -5.43 52.87 -33.13
C GLU A 48 -4.42 51.75 -32.88
N SER A 49 -4.64 50.95 -31.83
CA SER A 49 -3.84 49.75 -31.55
C SER A 49 -4.25 48.58 -32.44
N SER A 50 -3.28 47.82 -32.95
CA SER A 50 -3.51 46.61 -33.75
C SER A 50 -2.55 45.48 -33.35
N SER A 51 -2.95 44.25 -33.70
CA SER A 51 -2.13 43.05 -33.59
C SER A 51 -0.81 43.12 -34.38
N GLN A 52 -0.75 43.91 -35.46
CA GLN A 52 0.45 44.06 -36.30
C GLN A 52 1.31 45.29 -35.98
N GLY A 53 0.87 46.16 -35.07
CA GLY A 53 1.54 47.43 -34.78
C GLY A 53 0.56 48.55 -34.46
N VAL A 54 1.03 49.79 -34.44
CA VAL A 54 0.16 50.96 -34.26
C VAL A 54 -0.34 51.42 -35.62
N ILE A 55 -1.65 51.56 -35.79
CA ILE A 55 -2.25 52.10 -37.00
C ILE A 55 -2.32 53.61 -36.87
N LEU A 56 -1.76 54.30 -37.84
CA LEU A 56 -1.81 55.74 -37.97
C LEU A 56 -2.55 56.08 -39.26
N ALA A 57 -3.57 56.93 -39.19
CA ALA A 57 -4.15 57.50 -40.40
C ALA A 57 -4.01 59.02 -40.39
N ASP A 58 -3.65 59.58 -41.53
CA ASP A 58 -3.56 61.02 -41.72
C ASP A 58 -4.85 61.62 -42.28
N ILE A 59 -4.89 62.96 -42.32
CA ILE A 59 -5.98 63.75 -42.91
C ILE A 59 -6.03 63.68 -44.44
N HIS A 60 -5.02 63.07 -45.08
CA HIS A 60 -4.93 62.89 -46.53
C HIS A 60 -5.41 61.51 -46.99
N GLY A 61 -5.85 60.66 -46.04
CA GLY A 61 -6.43 59.36 -46.30
C GLY A 61 -5.40 58.25 -46.49
N ASN A 62 -4.13 58.49 -46.14
CA ASN A 62 -3.10 57.48 -46.05
C ASN A 62 -3.15 56.80 -44.68
N ILE A 63 -2.98 55.48 -44.68
CA ILE A 63 -2.93 54.65 -43.48
C ILE A 63 -1.56 53.99 -43.44
N SER A 64 -0.90 54.07 -42.29
CA SER A 64 0.39 53.47 -42.04
C SER A 64 0.34 52.55 -40.82
N ILE A 65 1.02 51.41 -40.89
CA ILE A 65 1.25 50.53 -39.74
C ILE A 65 2.68 50.78 -39.25
N LEU A 66 2.79 51.18 -38.00
CA LEU A 66 4.06 51.52 -37.36
C LEU A 66 4.61 50.32 -36.58
N ASP A 67 5.93 50.15 -36.61
CA ASP A 67 6.63 49.16 -35.80
C ASP A 67 6.83 49.62 -34.34
N ARG A 68 7.69 48.89 -33.60
CA ARG A 68 8.03 49.20 -32.20
C ARG A 68 8.86 50.48 -32.03
N ALA A 69 9.54 50.93 -33.09
CA ALA A 69 10.28 52.19 -33.14
C ALA A 69 9.42 53.35 -33.64
N PHE A 70 8.14 53.10 -33.94
CA PHE A 70 7.21 54.04 -34.57
C PHE A 70 7.59 54.43 -36.00
N GLU A 71 8.35 53.56 -36.69
CA GLU A 71 8.66 53.70 -38.12
C GLU A 71 7.60 52.98 -38.98
N PRO A 72 7.18 53.56 -40.12
CA PRO A 72 6.14 52.99 -40.96
C PRO A 72 6.65 51.74 -41.71
N VAL A 73 6.05 50.58 -41.43
CA VAL A 73 6.34 49.29 -42.08
C VAL A 73 5.52 49.10 -43.35
N LYS A 74 4.23 49.42 -43.26
CA LYS A 74 3.27 49.36 -44.37
C LYS A 74 2.59 50.71 -44.47
N SER A 75 2.45 51.27 -45.67
CA SER A 75 1.72 52.52 -45.87
C SER A 75 0.97 52.47 -47.20
N TRP A 76 -0.30 52.87 -47.19
CA TRP A 76 -1.12 52.88 -48.39
C TRP A 76 -2.24 53.92 -48.32
N VAL A 77 -2.64 54.41 -49.49
CA VAL A 77 -3.75 55.37 -49.61
C VAL A 77 -5.08 54.62 -49.53
N ALA A 78 -5.75 54.68 -48.39
CA ALA A 78 -7.05 54.04 -48.17
C ALA A 78 -8.21 54.89 -48.73
N TYR A 79 -8.12 56.22 -48.62
CA TYR A 79 -9.17 57.16 -49.06
C TYR A 79 -8.57 58.30 -49.89
N PRO A 80 -8.45 58.13 -51.22
CA PRO A 80 -7.83 59.14 -52.09
C PRO A 80 -8.53 60.50 -52.01
N GLY A 81 -7.77 61.54 -51.67
CA GLY A 81 -8.30 62.91 -51.54
C GLY A 81 -9.36 63.07 -50.45
N GLY A 82 -9.35 62.18 -49.46
CA GLY A 82 -10.29 62.17 -48.34
C GLY A 82 -9.56 61.91 -47.03
N ARG A 83 -10.26 61.36 -46.03
CA ARG A 83 -9.66 61.01 -44.73
C ARG A 83 -10.29 59.76 -44.13
N ALA A 84 -9.50 59.00 -43.39
CA ALA A 84 -10.04 57.96 -42.51
C ALA A 84 -10.53 58.61 -41.21
N THR A 85 -11.75 58.32 -40.79
CA THR A 85 -12.35 58.86 -39.55
C THR A 85 -12.34 57.84 -38.42
N HIS A 86 -12.52 56.56 -38.74
CA HIS A 86 -12.55 55.48 -37.78
C HIS A 86 -11.80 54.26 -38.31
N ALA A 87 -11.18 53.53 -37.40
CA ALA A 87 -10.49 52.27 -37.69
C ALA A 87 -10.71 51.31 -36.52
N VAL A 88 -10.89 50.02 -36.82
CA VAL A 88 -10.88 48.96 -35.81
C VAL A 88 -10.25 47.72 -36.42
N GLU A 89 -9.35 47.08 -35.68
CA GLU A 89 -8.67 45.86 -36.12
C GLU A 89 -9.01 44.69 -35.19
N ARG A 90 -9.27 43.52 -35.77
CA ARG A 90 -9.39 42.24 -35.06
C ARG A 90 -8.84 41.12 -35.94
N LYS A 91 -7.96 40.28 -35.40
CA LYS A 91 -7.41 39.08 -36.08
C LYS A 91 -6.78 39.37 -37.45
N GLY A 92 -6.00 40.43 -37.57
CA GLY A 92 -5.35 40.83 -38.82
C GLY A 92 -6.30 41.50 -39.84
N ILE A 93 -7.60 41.60 -39.53
CA ILE A 93 -8.57 42.28 -40.39
C ILE A 93 -8.80 43.70 -39.87
N LEU A 94 -8.47 44.68 -40.70
CA LEU A 94 -8.67 46.09 -40.44
C LEU A 94 -9.93 46.59 -41.14
N VAL A 95 -10.87 47.11 -40.38
CA VAL A 95 -12.07 47.79 -40.90
C VAL A 95 -11.87 49.30 -40.73
N THR A 96 -11.89 50.04 -41.83
CA THR A 96 -11.80 51.50 -41.83
C THR A 96 -13.07 52.12 -42.36
N VAL A 97 -13.40 53.29 -41.82
CA VAL A 97 -14.47 54.16 -42.33
C VAL A 97 -13.85 55.51 -42.64
N GLY A 98 -14.17 56.05 -43.81
CA GLY A 98 -13.63 57.31 -44.27
C GLY A 98 -14.53 58.02 -45.26
N GLU A 99 -14.20 59.27 -45.48
CA GLU A 99 -14.82 60.13 -46.49
C GLU A 99 -13.89 60.15 -47.69
N GLU A 100 -14.43 60.04 -48.90
CA GLU A 100 -13.65 60.09 -50.14
C GLU A 100 -14.21 61.20 -51.02
N SER A 101 -13.36 62.03 -51.63
CA SER A 101 -13.82 63.14 -52.48
C SER A 101 -14.70 62.71 -53.66
N SER A 102 -14.58 61.44 -54.07
CA SER A 102 -15.37 60.83 -55.14
C SER A 102 -16.81 60.47 -54.73
N SER A 103 -17.12 60.43 -53.42
CA SER A 103 -18.38 59.93 -52.88
C SER A 103 -18.96 60.85 -51.81
N ARG A 104 -20.24 61.22 -51.93
CA ARG A 104 -20.95 61.96 -50.87
C ARG A 104 -21.33 61.11 -49.66
N LEU A 105 -21.25 59.78 -49.78
CA LEU A 105 -21.55 58.83 -48.71
C LEU A 105 -20.24 58.33 -48.07
N PRO A 106 -20.21 58.07 -46.75
CA PRO A 106 -19.04 57.49 -46.10
C PRO A 106 -18.79 56.07 -46.61
N GLN A 107 -17.52 55.74 -46.76
CA GLN A 107 -17.05 54.50 -47.37
C GLN A 107 -16.43 53.58 -46.31
N LEU A 108 -16.96 52.37 -46.20
CA LEU A 108 -16.43 51.27 -45.40
C LEU A 108 -15.46 50.46 -46.26
N LYS A 109 -14.20 50.31 -45.83
CA LYS A 109 -13.21 49.45 -46.49
C LYS A 109 -12.66 48.42 -45.49
N VAL A 110 -12.52 47.17 -45.95
CA VAL A 110 -12.03 46.06 -45.13
C VAL A 110 -10.76 45.52 -45.75
N TRP A 111 -9.69 45.52 -44.96
CA TRP A 111 -8.33 45.19 -45.38
C TRP A 111 -7.86 43.96 -44.64
N ASP A 112 -7.21 43.04 -45.36
CA ASP A 112 -6.44 41.95 -44.79
C ASP A 112 -4.99 42.42 -44.64
N LEU A 113 -4.56 42.60 -43.40
CA LEU A 113 -3.23 43.08 -43.09
C LEU A 113 -2.15 42.01 -43.28
N GLU A 114 -2.49 40.72 -43.32
CA GLU A 114 -1.52 39.63 -43.46
C GLU A 114 -1.05 39.47 -44.91
N HIS A 115 -1.98 39.57 -45.86
CA HIS A 115 -1.69 39.38 -47.28
C HIS A 115 -1.50 40.71 -48.01
N LEU A 116 -0.38 40.86 -48.71
CA LEU A 116 -0.11 42.02 -49.56
C LEU A 116 -0.71 41.85 -50.96
N ASP A 117 -1.11 42.95 -51.58
CA ASP A 117 -1.67 42.91 -52.93
C ASP A 117 -0.58 42.63 -53.98
N ASN A 118 -0.65 41.45 -54.59
CA ASN A 118 0.27 40.98 -55.63
C ASN A 118 0.17 41.74 -56.96
N LYS A 119 -0.85 42.58 -57.16
CA LYS A 119 -1.05 43.34 -58.42
C LYS A 119 -0.20 44.60 -58.53
N ALA A 120 0.38 45.07 -57.44
CA ALA A 120 1.23 46.26 -57.42
C ALA A 120 2.71 45.85 -57.31
N ALA A 121 3.53 46.28 -58.28
CA ALA A 121 4.91 45.81 -58.47
C ALA A 121 5.91 46.17 -57.35
N ASN A 122 5.50 46.94 -56.32
CA ASN A 122 6.25 47.28 -55.11
C ASN A 122 5.27 47.58 -53.94
N SER A 123 4.34 46.67 -53.68
CA SER A 123 3.20 46.93 -52.80
C SER A 123 3.51 46.73 -51.31
N THR A 124 3.62 47.81 -50.53
CA THR A 124 3.42 47.80 -49.08
C THR A 124 1.92 47.81 -48.71
N GLN A 125 1.03 47.71 -49.70
CA GLN A 125 -0.41 47.81 -49.55
C GLN A 125 -1.05 46.45 -49.17
N PRO A 126 -1.80 46.40 -48.06
CA PRO A 126 -2.61 45.25 -47.69
C PRO A 126 -3.71 44.92 -48.70
N THR A 127 -4.13 43.66 -48.76
CA THR A 127 -5.18 43.21 -49.68
C THR A 127 -6.53 43.82 -49.27
N LEU A 128 -7.17 44.54 -50.19
CA LEU A 128 -8.53 45.04 -49.98
C LEU A 128 -9.53 43.88 -50.17
N LEU A 129 -10.15 43.42 -49.08
CA LEU A 129 -11.16 42.38 -49.13
C LEU A 129 -12.49 42.95 -49.64
N ARG A 130 -13.01 44.01 -49.02
CA ARG A 130 -14.34 44.56 -49.33
C ARG A 130 -14.34 46.08 -49.28
N SER A 131 -15.22 46.68 -50.09
CA SER A 131 -15.52 48.11 -50.08
C SER A 131 -17.01 48.31 -50.26
N ALA A 132 -17.63 49.17 -49.45
CA ALA A 132 -19.05 49.45 -49.52
C ALA A 132 -19.37 50.89 -49.07
N ALA A 133 -20.25 51.56 -49.81
CA ALA A 133 -20.82 52.83 -49.37
C ALA A 133 -21.87 52.57 -48.27
N ILE A 134 -21.76 53.30 -47.16
CA ILE A 134 -22.74 53.22 -46.05
C ILE A 134 -23.95 54.07 -46.45
N LYS A 135 -25.12 53.42 -46.56
CA LYS A 135 -26.37 54.06 -46.99
C LYS A 135 -27.34 54.15 -45.81
N THR A 136 -27.80 55.36 -45.54
CA THR A 136 -28.86 55.68 -44.57
C THR A 136 -29.96 56.49 -45.25
N THR A 137 -31.11 56.67 -44.59
CA THR A 137 -32.24 57.49 -45.09
C THR A 137 -31.81 58.93 -45.36
N GLN A 138 -30.96 59.49 -44.50
CA GLN A 138 -30.26 60.76 -44.68
C GLN A 138 -28.76 60.60 -44.37
N PRO A 139 -27.86 61.28 -45.08
CA PRO A 139 -26.42 61.16 -44.83
C PRO A 139 -26.06 61.85 -43.51
N HIS A 140 -25.69 61.04 -42.52
CA HIS A 140 -25.15 61.50 -41.24
C HIS A 140 -23.68 61.04 -41.10
N PRO A 141 -22.85 61.75 -40.32
CA PRO A 141 -21.51 61.28 -40.01
C PRO A 141 -21.57 59.98 -39.19
N VAL A 142 -20.61 59.09 -39.42
CA VAL A 142 -20.37 57.94 -38.54
C VAL A 142 -19.69 58.46 -37.29
N MET A 143 -20.24 58.13 -36.12
CA MET A 143 -19.76 58.59 -34.81
C MET A 143 -18.94 57.54 -34.07
N CYS A 144 -19.29 56.26 -34.23
CA CYS A 144 -18.64 55.15 -33.55
C CYS A 144 -18.64 53.89 -34.43
N ILE A 145 -17.62 53.07 -34.24
CA ILE A 145 -17.49 51.75 -34.86
C ILE A 145 -17.17 50.71 -33.77
N ALA A 146 -17.73 49.51 -33.89
CA ALA A 146 -17.40 48.40 -33.01
C ALA A 146 -17.34 47.10 -33.80
N LEU A 147 -16.35 46.26 -33.49
CA LEU A 147 -16.13 44.97 -34.14
C LEU A 147 -15.92 43.90 -33.07
N THR A 148 -16.65 42.79 -33.20
CA THR A 148 -16.50 41.63 -32.32
C THR A 148 -15.14 40.94 -32.51
N SER A 149 -14.60 40.37 -31.43
CA SER A 149 -13.34 39.61 -31.45
C SER A 149 -13.38 38.39 -32.39
N SER A 150 -14.57 37.81 -32.60
CA SER A 150 -14.81 36.72 -33.56
C SER A 150 -14.99 37.16 -35.01
N LEU A 151 -15.05 38.46 -35.30
CA LEU A 151 -15.43 39.03 -36.61
C LEU A 151 -16.86 38.68 -37.07
N SER A 152 -17.70 38.12 -36.20
CA SER A 152 -19.07 37.72 -36.55
C SER A 152 -20.02 38.91 -36.74
N HIS A 153 -19.78 40.01 -36.03
CA HIS A 153 -20.61 41.20 -36.03
C HIS A 153 -19.77 42.48 -36.11
N LEU A 154 -20.23 43.42 -36.94
CA LEU A 154 -19.74 44.80 -37.06
C LEU A 154 -20.92 45.75 -36.84
N ALA A 155 -20.74 46.76 -35.98
CA ALA A 155 -21.73 47.79 -35.74
C ALA A 155 -21.17 49.18 -36.08
N LEU A 156 -22.01 50.00 -36.70
CA LEU A 156 -21.73 51.40 -37.04
C LEU A 156 -22.83 52.26 -36.46
N ALA A 157 -22.46 53.31 -35.73
CA ALA A 157 -23.41 54.27 -35.19
C ALA A 157 -23.28 55.62 -35.89
N MET A 158 -24.42 56.21 -36.18
CA MET A 158 -24.56 57.45 -36.94
C MET A 158 -24.93 58.62 -36.02
N GLY A 159 -24.69 59.85 -36.48
CA GLY A 159 -24.96 61.07 -35.69
C GLY A 159 -26.43 61.37 -35.40
N ASP A 160 -27.37 60.72 -36.08
CA ASP A 160 -28.82 60.82 -35.86
C ASP A 160 -29.36 59.79 -34.84
N GLY A 161 -28.50 58.95 -34.29
CA GLY A 161 -28.87 57.86 -33.38
C GLY A 161 -29.06 56.51 -34.08
N THR A 162 -28.99 56.45 -35.41
CA THR A 162 -29.18 55.18 -36.13
C THR A 162 -27.97 54.26 -35.89
N VAL A 163 -28.22 52.99 -35.51
CA VAL A 163 -27.17 51.96 -35.37
C VAL A 163 -27.37 50.86 -36.39
N LEU A 164 -26.40 50.69 -37.29
CA LEU A 164 -26.38 49.66 -38.32
C LEU A 164 -25.57 48.45 -37.86
N LEU A 165 -26.14 47.26 -37.95
CA LEU A 165 -25.51 46.00 -37.57
C LEU A 165 -25.34 45.06 -38.78
N TYR A 166 -24.10 44.71 -39.07
CA TYR A 166 -23.71 43.65 -39.99
C TYR A 166 -23.60 42.34 -39.19
N ARG A 167 -24.43 41.35 -39.54
CA ARG A 167 -24.36 40.00 -38.96
C ARG A 167 -23.66 39.04 -39.93
N HIS A 168 -22.99 38.02 -39.41
CA HIS A 168 -22.18 37.07 -40.20
C HIS A 168 -21.10 37.78 -41.04
N PHE A 169 -20.47 38.79 -40.42
CA PHE A 169 -19.51 39.65 -41.10
C PHE A 169 -18.33 38.84 -41.63
N ASP A 170 -17.75 37.95 -40.82
CA ASP A 170 -16.75 36.94 -41.19
C ASP A 170 -17.09 36.17 -42.48
N GLN A 171 -18.29 35.60 -42.58
CA GLN A 171 -18.73 34.84 -43.77
C GLN A 171 -18.75 35.71 -45.03
N SER A 172 -19.12 36.99 -44.89
CA SER A 172 -19.20 37.94 -46.01
C SER A 172 -17.83 38.42 -46.49
N LEU A 173 -16.77 38.31 -45.68
CA LEU A 173 -15.40 38.68 -46.06
C LEU A 173 -14.74 37.65 -46.97
N PHE A 174 -15.06 36.37 -46.78
CA PHE A 174 -14.42 35.27 -47.52
C PHE A 174 -15.32 34.67 -48.61
N SER A 175 -16.64 34.88 -48.56
CA SER A 175 -17.56 34.53 -49.65
C SER A 175 -17.33 35.43 -50.86
N GLY A 176 -17.20 34.92 -52.08
CA GLY A 176 -17.03 35.73 -53.31
C GLY A 176 -18.16 36.72 -53.66
N SER A 177 -19.13 36.91 -52.76
CA SER A 177 -20.23 37.87 -52.84
C SER A 177 -19.89 39.22 -52.20
N ALA A 178 -20.67 40.25 -52.54
CA ALA A 178 -20.56 41.59 -51.93
C ALA A 178 -20.87 41.55 -50.42
N LEU A 179 -20.43 42.57 -49.69
CA LEU A 179 -20.68 42.69 -48.26
C LEU A 179 -22.19 42.61 -47.94
N ALA A 180 -22.56 41.82 -46.92
CA ALA A 180 -23.95 41.67 -46.51
C ALA A 180 -24.58 43.03 -46.19
N LYS A 181 -25.86 43.23 -46.55
CA LYS A 181 -26.57 44.47 -46.23
C LYS A 181 -26.76 44.59 -44.71
N PRO A 182 -26.42 45.73 -44.09
CA PRO A 182 -26.64 45.93 -42.67
C PRO A 182 -28.14 45.99 -42.35
N LYS A 183 -28.52 45.57 -41.14
CA LYS A 183 -29.86 45.77 -40.58
C LYS A 183 -29.82 46.87 -39.52
N PRO A 184 -30.82 47.75 -39.42
CA PRO A 184 -30.91 48.69 -38.30
C PRO A 184 -31.12 47.90 -37.00
N ALA A 185 -30.26 48.15 -36.02
CA ALA A 185 -30.34 47.63 -34.66
C ALA A 185 -31.05 48.62 -33.71
N MET A 186 -30.94 49.92 -34.02
CA MET A 186 -31.66 51.01 -33.37
C MET A 186 -32.03 52.02 -34.44
N ASP A 187 -33.29 52.46 -34.45
CA ASP A 187 -33.76 53.55 -35.32
C ASP A 187 -33.31 54.90 -34.73
N GLY A 188 -33.14 55.91 -35.59
CA GLY A 188 -32.65 57.23 -35.19
C GLY A 188 -33.48 57.85 -34.05
N SER A 189 -32.87 57.99 -32.89
CA SER A 189 -33.46 58.64 -31.71
C SER A 189 -33.39 60.17 -31.76
N GLY A 190 -32.67 60.74 -32.72
CA GLY A 190 -32.36 62.17 -32.81
C GLY A 190 -31.20 62.62 -31.92
N GLU A 191 -30.64 61.70 -31.12
CA GLU A 191 -29.46 61.94 -30.30
C GLU A 191 -28.24 61.22 -30.90
N PRO A 192 -27.05 61.86 -30.91
CA PRO A 192 -25.85 61.19 -31.39
C PRO A 192 -25.43 60.06 -30.44
N VAL A 193 -25.03 58.94 -31.02
CA VAL A 193 -24.35 57.86 -30.28
C VAL A 193 -22.90 58.29 -30.04
N THR A 194 -22.51 58.34 -28.78
CA THR A 194 -21.20 58.79 -28.30
C THR A 194 -20.25 57.65 -27.93
N GLY A 195 -20.78 56.42 -27.82
CA GLY A 195 -20.00 55.22 -27.59
C GLY A 195 -20.69 53.96 -28.13
N LEU A 196 -19.89 53.01 -28.61
CA LEU A 196 -20.37 51.75 -29.16
C LEU A 196 -19.38 50.63 -28.83
N GLY A 197 -19.88 49.44 -28.49
CA GLY A 197 -18.99 48.34 -28.21
C GLY A 197 -19.65 46.99 -27.97
N PHE A 198 -18.90 45.92 -28.19
CA PHE A 198 -19.33 44.56 -27.89
C PHE A 198 -18.59 44.03 -26.68
N ASN A 199 -19.26 43.26 -25.82
CA ASN A 199 -18.55 42.40 -24.89
C ASN A 199 -18.01 41.16 -25.61
N ASP A 200 -16.99 40.54 -25.02
CA ASP A 200 -16.64 39.17 -25.38
C ASP A 200 -17.76 38.21 -24.94
N PRO A 201 -17.95 37.07 -25.63
CA PRO A 201 -19.02 36.14 -25.28
C PRO A 201 -18.86 35.64 -23.83
N ASN A 202 -19.93 35.77 -23.04
CA ASN A 202 -19.96 35.29 -21.65
C ASN A 202 -19.82 33.75 -21.60
N GLU A 203 -19.68 33.14 -20.41
CA GLU A 203 -19.65 31.67 -20.24
C GLU A 203 -20.85 30.94 -20.90
N ALA A 204 -22.00 31.62 -20.98
CA ALA A 204 -23.21 31.14 -21.67
C ALA A 204 -23.16 31.29 -23.21
N GLY A 205 -22.09 31.86 -23.76
CA GLY A 205 -21.90 32.16 -25.19
C GLY A 205 -22.70 33.36 -25.70
N GLU A 206 -23.18 34.23 -24.81
CA GLU A 206 -23.99 35.40 -25.16
C GLU A 206 -23.12 36.64 -25.40
N THR A 207 -23.41 37.35 -26.50
CA THR A 207 -22.77 38.61 -26.88
C THR A 207 -23.82 39.71 -26.91
N PHE A 208 -23.45 40.87 -26.37
CA PHE A 208 -24.26 42.07 -26.26
C PHE A 208 -23.56 43.23 -26.96
N LEU A 209 -24.34 44.02 -27.69
CA LEU A 209 -23.96 45.32 -28.22
C LEU A 209 -24.41 46.40 -27.22
N PHE A 210 -23.46 47.20 -26.75
CA PHE A 210 -23.71 48.38 -25.94
C PHE A 210 -23.71 49.62 -26.82
N ILE A 211 -24.73 50.46 -26.64
CA ILE A 211 -24.92 51.71 -27.38
C ILE A 211 -25.05 52.82 -26.34
N VAL A 212 -24.17 53.82 -26.40
CA VAL A 212 -24.18 54.94 -25.45
C VAL A 212 -24.52 56.21 -26.22
N SER A 213 -25.59 56.90 -25.81
CA SER A 213 -25.91 58.25 -26.28
C SER A 213 -25.44 59.30 -25.27
N THR A 214 -25.72 60.57 -25.57
CA THR A 214 -25.51 61.67 -24.62
C THR A 214 -26.32 61.52 -23.32
N THR A 215 -27.45 60.82 -23.36
CA THR A 215 -28.38 60.72 -22.22
C THR A 215 -28.58 59.29 -21.72
N HIS A 216 -28.46 58.24 -22.54
CA HIS A 216 -28.77 56.87 -22.14
C HIS A 216 -27.69 55.86 -22.52
N VAL A 217 -27.69 54.72 -21.82
CA VAL A 217 -26.93 53.52 -22.16
C VAL A 217 -27.92 52.40 -22.50
N TYR A 218 -27.79 51.82 -23.68
CA TYR A 218 -28.59 50.70 -24.14
C TYR A 218 -27.75 49.43 -24.28
N SER A 219 -28.38 48.29 -24.11
CA SER A 219 -27.82 46.97 -24.42
C SER A 219 -28.73 46.21 -25.38
N LEU A 220 -28.13 45.42 -26.28
CA LEU A 220 -28.84 44.60 -27.24
C LEU A 220 -28.17 43.23 -27.36
N PRO A 221 -28.86 42.11 -27.05
CA PRO A 221 -28.32 40.79 -27.30
C PRO A 221 -28.17 40.53 -28.81
N VAL A 222 -26.98 40.12 -29.24
CA VAL A 222 -26.63 39.85 -30.66
C VAL A 222 -26.11 38.42 -30.90
N GLY A 223 -26.02 37.59 -29.86
CA GLY A 223 -25.55 36.20 -29.97
C GLY A 223 -26.42 35.29 -30.86
N PRO A 224 -25.97 34.06 -31.16
CA PRO A 224 -26.64 33.14 -32.11
C PRO A 224 -28.06 32.72 -31.68
N LYS A 225 -28.37 32.79 -30.38
CA LYS A 225 -29.70 32.49 -29.82
C LYS A 225 -30.58 33.74 -29.62
N ALA A 226 -30.06 34.92 -29.92
CA ALA A 226 -30.77 36.18 -29.67
C ALA A 226 -31.98 36.31 -30.60
N LYS A 227 -33.16 36.53 -30.01
CA LYS A 227 -34.36 36.94 -30.76
C LYS A 227 -34.19 38.40 -31.18
N SER A 228 -34.73 38.75 -32.35
CA SER A 228 -34.75 40.15 -32.81
C SER A 228 -35.63 40.98 -31.86
N GLN A 229 -34.99 41.65 -30.90
CA GLN A 229 -35.62 42.54 -29.92
C GLN A 229 -35.03 43.94 -30.05
N SER A 230 -35.76 44.96 -29.61
CA SER A 230 -35.24 46.33 -29.53
C SER A 230 -34.20 46.45 -28.40
N PRO A 231 -33.26 47.42 -28.48
CA PRO A 231 -32.32 47.68 -27.39
C PRO A 231 -33.03 47.98 -26.07
N THR A 232 -32.49 47.47 -24.96
CA THR A 232 -32.97 47.72 -23.60
C THR A 232 -32.17 48.83 -22.94
N VAL A 233 -32.85 49.77 -22.27
CA VAL A 233 -32.18 50.82 -21.48
C VAL A 233 -31.57 50.19 -20.22
N VAL A 234 -30.26 50.35 -20.06
CA VAL A 234 -29.47 49.86 -18.91
C VAL A 234 -29.27 50.94 -17.86
N ASP A 235 -29.06 52.18 -18.32
CA ASP A 235 -28.88 53.36 -17.46
C ASP A 235 -29.37 54.62 -18.19
N GLU A 236 -29.89 55.58 -17.43
CA GLU A 236 -30.33 56.91 -17.89
C GLU A 236 -29.19 57.95 -17.76
N ILE A 237 -27.94 57.46 -17.68
CA ILE A 237 -26.73 58.27 -17.59
C ILE A 237 -25.83 57.98 -18.80
N GLY A 238 -26.02 58.77 -19.87
CA GLY A 238 -25.16 58.76 -21.07
C GLY A 238 -23.82 59.48 -20.87
N THR A 239 -23.09 59.79 -21.93
CA THR A 239 -21.84 60.58 -21.83
C THR A 239 -21.48 61.31 -23.11
N ASP A 240 -20.50 62.22 -23.02
CA ASP A 240 -19.92 62.95 -24.13
C ASP A 240 -19.07 62.06 -25.04
N LEU A 241 -18.84 62.51 -26.27
CA LEU A 241 -18.04 61.78 -27.27
C LEU A 241 -16.64 61.48 -26.74
N GLY A 242 -16.19 60.23 -26.88
CA GLY A 242 -14.88 59.77 -26.42
C GLY A 242 -14.79 59.38 -24.95
N CYS A 243 -15.86 59.57 -24.17
CA CYS A 243 -15.91 59.21 -22.74
C CYS A 243 -16.55 57.85 -22.46
N ALA A 244 -16.80 57.04 -23.49
CA ALA A 244 -17.30 55.68 -23.39
C ALA A 244 -16.29 54.67 -23.96
N ALA A 245 -16.01 53.60 -23.23
CA ALA A 245 -15.08 52.57 -23.67
C ALA A 245 -15.47 51.18 -23.13
N MET A 246 -15.34 50.13 -23.96
CA MET A 246 -15.58 48.76 -23.50
C MET A 246 -14.44 48.26 -22.63
N HIS A 247 -14.78 47.65 -21.50
CA HIS A 247 -13.82 46.96 -20.65
C HIS A 247 -13.76 45.48 -21.05
N PRO A 248 -12.66 45.02 -21.67
CA PRO A 248 -12.60 43.71 -22.31
C PRO A 248 -12.71 42.56 -21.31
N THR A 249 -12.12 42.69 -20.12
CA THR A 249 -12.10 41.62 -19.10
C THR A 249 -13.40 41.49 -18.30
N THR A 250 -14.18 42.56 -18.15
CA THR A 250 -15.46 42.51 -17.40
C THR A 250 -16.67 42.37 -18.30
N GLY A 251 -16.52 42.63 -19.61
CA GLY A 251 -17.63 42.70 -20.55
C GLY A 251 -18.59 43.86 -20.28
N GLN A 252 -18.17 44.87 -19.51
CA GLN A 252 -18.98 46.04 -19.17
C GLN A 252 -18.49 47.27 -19.94
N ILE A 253 -19.41 48.16 -20.31
CA ILE A 253 -19.05 49.45 -20.91
C ILE A 253 -18.80 50.47 -19.79
N VAL A 254 -17.65 51.15 -19.85
CA VAL A 254 -17.29 52.24 -18.96
C VAL A 254 -17.90 53.52 -19.52
N VAL A 255 -18.65 54.25 -18.69
CA VAL A 255 -19.19 55.57 -19.01
C VAL A 255 -18.56 56.57 -18.04
N ALA A 256 -17.69 57.42 -18.57
CA ALA A 256 -16.94 58.38 -17.78
C ALA A 256 -17.67 59.73 -17.74
N LYS A 257 -17.99 60.21 -16.53
CA LYS A 257 -18.58 61.54 -16.29
C LYS A 257 -17.71 62.37 -15.36
N LYS A 258 -18.09 63.63 -15.15
CA LYS A 258 -17.41 64.56 -14.24
C LYS A 258 -17.30 64.01 -12.82
N GLU A 259 -18.34 63.37 -12.31
CA GLU A 259 -18.44 62.90 -10.92
C GLU A 259 -17.88 61.49 -10.71
N ALA A 260 -18.02 60.60 -11.69
CA ALA A 260 -17.70 59.18 -11.52
C ALA A 260 -17.47 58.45 -12.86
N LEU A 261 -16.96 57.22 -12.74
CA LEU A 261 -16.99 56.20 -13.78
C LEU A 261 -18.13 55.23 -13.49
N TYR A 262 -19.01 55.03 -14.45
CA TYR A 262 -20.13 54.09 -14.36
C TYR A 262 -19.84 52.84 -15.19
N MET A 263 -19.80 51.67 -14.54
CA MET A 263 -19.65 50.40 -15.23
C MET A 263 -21.03 49.84 -15.57
N CYS A 264 -21.41 49.81 -16.84
CA CYS A 264 -22.72 49.34 -17.27
C CYS A 264 -22.64 47.91 -17.82
N GLY A 265 -23.41 46.99 -17.24
CA GLY A 265 -23.49 45.59 -17.68
C GLY A 265 -24.68 45.31 -18.59
N PRO A 266 -24.85 44.06 -19.07
CA PRO A 266 -25.84 43.72 -20.10
C PRO A 266 -27.30 44.02 -19.75
N SER A 267 -27.67 44.03 -18.47
CA SER A 267 -29.07 44.22 -18.05
C SER A 267 -29.27 45.38 -17.07
N VAL A 268 -28.25 45.69 -16.27
CA VAL A 268 -28.32 46.73 -15.24
C VAL A 268 -27.00 47.46 -15.15
N ARG A 269 -27.06 48.71 -14.68
CA ARG A 269 -25.91 49.45 -14.21
C ARG A 269 -25.18 48.66 -13.11
N GLY A 270 -23.89 48.45 -13.31
CA GLY A 270 -22.99 47.82 -12.35
C GLY A 270 -22.40 48.83 -11.36
N ARG A 271 -21.16 48.58 -10.93
CA ARG A 271 -20.47 49.40 -9.93
C ARG A 271 -20.14 50.79 -10.48
N SER A 272 -20.17 51.80 -9.61
CA SER A 272 -19.68 53.14 -9.92
C SER A 272 -18.44 53.47 -9.09
N TYR A 273 -17.41 54.02 -9.74
CA TYR A 273 -16.21 54.49 -9.09
C TYR A 273 -16.19 56.03 -9.09
N ALA A 274 -16.41 56.63 -7.91
CA ALA A 274 -16.35 58.08 -7.76
C ALA A 274 -14.93 58.57 -8.05
N TYR A 275 -14.79 59.46 -9.03
CA TYR A 275 -13.53 60.10 -9.39
C TYR A 275 -13.83 61.45 -10.04
N GLU A 276 -13.76 62.49 -9.22
CA GLU A 276 -14.22 63.83 -9.58
C GLU A 276 -13.23 64.55 -10.53
N GLY A 277 -13.77 65.23 -11.54
CA GLY A 277 -13.07 66.08 -12.48
C GLY A 277 -13.59 65.93 -13.90
N GLU A 278 -13.54 67.02 -14.67
CA GLU A 278 -13.89 67.06 -16.09
C GLU A 278 -13.09 66.00 -16.88
N LYS A 279 -13.77 65.30 -17.79
CA LYS A 279 -13.19 64.23 -18.62
C LYS A 279 -13.48 64.52 -20.08
N THR A 280 -12.47 64.42 -20.93
CA THR A 280 -12.59 64.56 -22.38
C THR A 280 -12.49 63.24 -23.11
N ALA A 281 -11.81 62.26 -22.50
CA ALA A 281 -11.72 60.92 -23.05
C ALA A 281 -11.53 59.87 -21.95
N ALA A 282 -12.01 58.66 -22.23
CA ALA A 282 -11.79 57.47 -21.43
C ALA A 282 -11.31 56.32 -22.34
N TYR A 283 -10.25 55.65 -21.90
CA TYR A 283 -9.66 54.51 -22.60
C TYR A 283 -9.56 53.34 -21.63
N VAL A 284 -9.54 52.12 -22.16
CA VAL A 284 -9.31 50.93 -21.35
C VAL A 284 -8.02 50.25 -21.78
N HIS A 285 -7.19 49.90 -20.80
CA HIS A 285 -5.99 49.11 -21.00
C HIS A 285 -5.91 48.02 -19.92
N GLY A 286 -6.08 46.77 -20.32
CA GLY A 286 -6.16 45.64 -19.39
C GLY A 286 -7.33 45.83 -18.42
N HIS A 287 -7.03 45.90 -17.12
CA HIS A 287 -8.01 46.14 -16.04
C HIS A 287 -8.14 47.62 -15.64
N TYR A 288 -7.42 48.52 -16.33
CA TYR A 288 -7.40 49.93 -15.97
C TYR A 288 -8.23 50.78 -16.94
N VAL A 289 -8.89 51.78 -16.36
CA VAL A 289 -9.50 52.88 -17.11
C VAL A 289 -8.56 54.08 -17.04
N ILE A 290 -8.16 54.58 -18.20
CA ILE A 290 -7.35 55.78 -18.35
C ILE A 290 -8.28 56.94 -18.66
N THR A 291 -8.30 57.94 -17.80
CA THR A 291 -9.10 59.15 -17.99
C THR A 291 -8.21 60.33 -18.33
N VAL A 292 -8.68 61.16 -19.26
CA VAL A 292 -8.02 62.38 -19.71
C VAL A 292 -8.89 63.57 -19.36
N SER A 293 -8.31 64.60 -18.76
CA SER A 293 -9.00 65.87 -18.51
C SER A 293 -8.89 66.82 -19.71
N PRO A 294 -9.78 67.82 -19.84
CA PRO A 294 -9.55 68.92 -20.78
C PRO A 294 -8.23 69.64 -20.47
N PRO A 295 -7.64 70.34 -21.47
CA PRO A 295 -6.49 71.22 -21.25
C PRO A 295 -6.87 72.34 -20.28
N ILE A 296 -6.08 72.50 -19.22
CA ILE A 296 -6.23 73.55 -18.21
C ILE A 296 -4.90 74.28 -18.10
N THR A 297 -4.94 75.60 -18.01
CA THR A 297 -3.75 76.43 -17.76
C THR A 297 -3.09 76.05 -16.43
N ALA A 298 -1.80 75.70 -16.46
CA ALA A 298 -1.07 75.31 -15.26
C ALA A 298 -0.83 76.53 -14.34
N THR A 299 -1.44 76.52 -13.14
CA THR A 299 -1.29 77.59 -12.13
C THR A 299 -0.84 77.04 -10.77
N ALA A 300 -0.01 77.80 -10.06
CA ALA A 300 0.46 77.47 -8.71
C ALA A 300 -0.70 77.49 -7.67
N ASP A 301 -1.74 78.27 -7.94
CA ASP A 301 -2.94 78.39 -7.09
C ASP A 301 -4.01 77.31 -7.37
N SER A 302 -3.71 76.33 -8.22
CA SER A 302 -4.67 75.28 -8.57
C SER A 302 -5.07 74.46 -7.34
N SER A 303 -6.39 74.23 -7.21
CA SER A 303 -6.98 73.36 -6.18
C SER A 303 -6.49 71.91 -6.31
N HIS A 304 -6.07 71.47 -7.49
CA HIS A 304 -5.67 70.10 -7.73
C HIS A 304 -4.15 69.87 -7.57
N PRO A 305 -3.71 68.91 -6.74
CA PRO A 305 -2.27 68.69 -6.43
C PRO A 305 -1.41 68.40 -7.66
N THR A 306 -1.89 67.61 -8.63
CA THR A 306 -1.15 67.32 -9.87
C THR A 306 -0.81 68.57 -10.69
N VAL A 307 -1.76 69.51 -10.82
CA VAL A 307 -1.58 70.76 -11.57
C VAL A 307 -0.59 71.66 -10.84
N ARG A 308 -0.74 71.79 -9.52
CA ARG A 308 0.17 72.55 -8.66
C ARG A 308 1.61 72.01 -8.71
N ASN A 309 1.77 70.70 -8.60
CA ASN A 309 3.09 70.05 -8.64
C ASN A 309 3.76 70.23 -10.01
N PHE A 310 2.97 70.20 -11.10
CA PHE A 310 3.48 70.43 -12.44
C PHE A 310 3.89 71.90 -12.64
N ALA A 311 3.05 72.85 -12.22
CA ALA A 311 3.36 74.28 -12.24
C ALA A 311 4.60 74.60 -11.38
N ALA A 312 4.72 74.02 -10.18
CA ALA A 312 5.87 74.19 -9.30
C ALA A 312 7.17 73.67 -9.93
N ARG A 313 7.13 72.55 -10.67
CA ARG A 313 8.30 72.02 -11.39
C ARG A 313 8.72 72.89 -12.58
N LEU A 314 7.77 73.54 -13.26
CA LEU A 314 8.04 74.42 -14.40
C LEU A 314 8.51 75.82 -13.97
N PHE A 315 7.82 76.44 -13.03
CA PHE A 315 8.07 77.83 -12.61
C PHE A 315 9.04 77.95 -11.42
N GLY A 316 9.20 76.90 -10.62
CA GLY A 316 10.14 76.88 -9.49
C GLY A 316 11.62 76.90 -9.88
N ALA A 317 11.94 76.76 -11.17
CA ALA A 317 13.30 76.86 -11.71
C ALA A 317 13.67 78.27 -12.20
N SER A 318 12.74 79.23 -12.24
CA SER A 318 13.02 80.62 -12.64
C SER A 318 12.96 81.55 -11.43
N VAL A 319 13.97 81.45 -10.57
CA VAL A 319 14.37 82.58 -9.71
C VAL A 319 15.54 83.25 -10.43
N LYS A 320 15.25 84.30 -11.22
CA LYS A 320 16.31 85.23 -11.66
C LYS A 320 16.93 85.89 -10.40
N PRO A 321 18.26 85.97 -10.28
CA PRO A 321 18.88 86.80 -9.26
C PRO A 321 18.56 88.28 -9.53
N PRO A 322 18.44 89.13 -8.50
CA PRO A 322 18.09 90.53 -8.68
C PRO A 322 19.28 91.28 -9.28
N GLY A 323 19.15 91.73 -10.54
CA GLY A 323 20.12 92.65 -11.16
C GLY A 323 20.46 92.35 -12.62
N SER A 324 19.53 92.52 -13.55
CA SER A 324 19.88 92.90 -14.92
C SER A 324 18.70 93.59 -15.61
N THR A 325 18.89 94.88 -15.87
CA THR A 325 17.99 95.74 -16.66
C THR A 325 18.40 95.66 -18.12
N GLU A 326 17.66 94.90 -18.93
CA GLU A 326 17.42 95.23 -20.34
C GLU A 326 15.99 94.85 -20.73
N PRO A 327 15.25 95.73 -21.43
CA PRO A 327 13.90 95.43 -21.89
C PRO A 327 13.98 94.69 -23.24
N ASN A 328 13.50 93.44 -23.29
CA ASN A 328 13.28 92.73 -24.55
C ASN A 328 11.77 92.66 -24.87
N PRO A 329 11.35 92.91 -26.12
CA PRO A 329 9.97 93.18 -26.49
C PRO A 329 9.14 91.91 -26.76
N ALA A 330 9.07 90.98 -25.79
CA ALA A 330 8.30 89.74 -25.92
C ALA A 330 7.34 89.48 -24.74
N GLU A 331 6.89 90.53 -24.05
CA GLU A 331 6.00 90.42 -22.88
C GLU A 331 4.52 90.16 -23.18
N ASP A 332 4.12 89.97 -24.44
CA ASP A 332 2.68 89.82 -24.78
C ASP A 332 2.17 88.36 -24.89
N LEU A 333 2.96 87.34 -24.55
CA LEU A 333 2.48 85.93 -24.58
C LEU A 333 2.96 85.01 -23.44
N GLU A 334 3.73 85.49 -22.45
CA GLU A 334 4.25 84.66 -21.34
C GLU A 334 3.54 84.88 -19.99
N SER A 335 2.38 85.53 -19.97
CA SER A 335 1.55 85.70 -18.74
C SER A 335 0.56 84.56 -18.49
N VAL A 336 0.41 83.61 -19.43
CA VAL A 336 -0.47 82.45 -19.32
C VAL A 336 0.39 81.19 -19.25
N GLY A 337 0.33 80.47 -18.14
CA GLY A 337 1.09 79.22 -17.97
C GLY A 337 0.75 78.18 -19.05
N PRO A 338 1.63 77.21 -19.34
CA PRO A 338 1.36 76.26 -20.40
C PRO A 338 0.09 75.46 -20.10
N ASP A 339 -0.77 75.27 -21.12
CA ASP A 339 -1.91 74.38 -21.00
C ASP A 339 -1.43 72.95 -20.72
N ILE A 340 -2.10 72.27 -19.80
CA ILE A 340 -1.79 70.89 -19.42
C ILE A 340 -3.05 70.04 -19.40
N SER A 341 -2.90 68.78 -19.74
CA SER A 341 -3.96 67.78 -19.55
C SER A 341 -3.53 66.79 -18.46
N ARG A 342 -4.47 66.43 -17.61
CA ARG A 342 -4.24 65.40 -16.58
C ARG A 342 -4.57 64.04 -17.16
N VAL A 343 -3.74 63.07 -16.83
CA VAL A 343 -3.99 61.66 -17.15
C VAL A 343 -4.00 60.89 -15.85
N ALA A 344 -5.04 60.09 -15.62
CA ALA A 344 -5.16 59.22 -14.47
C ALA A 344 -5.46 57.79 -14.91
N VAL A 345 -4.69 56.84 -14.38
CA VAL A 345 -4.89 55.41 -14.58
C VAL A 345 -5.58 54.87 -13.34
N LEU A 346 -6.77 54.32 -13.51
CA LEU A 346 -7.71 53.97 -12.45
C LEU A 346 -8.04 52.48 -12.54
N ASP A 347 -8.06 51.79 -11.40
CA ASP A 347 -8.61 50.44 -11.30
C ASP A 347 -10.01 50.56 -10.67
N PRO A 348 -11.09 50.51 -11.48
CA PRO A 348 -12.45 50.68 -10.97
C PRO A 348 -12.95 49.45 -10.18
N GLU A 349 -12.37 48.27 -10.40
CA GLU A 349 -12.79 47.04 -9.70
C GLU A 349 -12.32 47.04 -8.25
N LEU A 350 -11.05 47.42 -8.03
CA LEU A 350 -10.40 47.51 -6.72
C LEU A 350 -10.46 48.93 -6.13
N ALA A 351 -11.07 49.86 -6.86
CA ALA A 351 -11.35 51.24 -6.46
C ALA A 351 -10.11 52.01 -5.98
N PHE A 352 -9.06 52.04 -6.82
CA PHE A 352 -7.86 52.82 -6.54
C PHE A 352 -7.32 53.55 -7.79
N VAL A 353 -6.50 54.57 -7.54
CA VAL A 353 -5.76 55.30 -8.58
C VAL A 353 -4.38 54.66 -8.71
N ALA A 354 -4.12 53.96 -9.80
CA ALA A 354 -2.86 53.25 -10.05
C ALA A 354 -1.72 54.21 -10.40
N TRP A 355 -2.06 55.32 -11.05
CA TRP A 355 -1.11 56.39 -11.38
C TRP A 355 -1.84 57.68 -11.75
N ARG A 356 -1.19 58.83 -11.53
CA ARG A 356 -1.67 60.14 -11.97
C ARG A 356 -0.50 61.00 -12.44
N GLY A 357 -0.70 61.73 -13.53
CA GLY A 357 0.28 62.67 -14.05
C GLY A 357 -0.35 63.80 -14.84
N ALA A 358 0.48 64.78 -15.21
CA ALA A 358 0.12 65.87 -16.10
C ALA A 358 1.07 65.85 -17.29
N VAL A 359 0.52 66.10 -18.48
CA VAL A 359 1.26 66.25 -19.73
C VAL A 359 1.07 67.66 -20.26
N SER A 360 2.12 68.23 -20.85
CA SER A 360 2.06 69.55 -21.47
C SER A 360 1.27 69.51 -22.79
N GLY A 361 0.35 70.45 -22.95
CA GLY A 361 -0.62 70.52 -24.03
C GLY A 361 -1.87 69.66 -23.80
N GLY A 362 -2.67 69.54 -24.87
CA GLY A 362 -3.78 68.61 -24.95
C GLY A 362 -3.29 67.17 -25.12
N VAL A 363 -4.12 66.18 -24.79
CA VAL A 363 -3.92 64.80 -25.26
C VAL A 363 -4.67 64.62 -26.57
N LYS A 364 -3.95 64.21 -27.62
CA LYS A 364 -4.52 63.89 -28.93
C LYS A 364 -5.12 62.48 -28.96
N ALA A 365 -4.40 61.51 -28.41
CA ALA A 365 -4.81 60.11 -28.39
C ALA A 365 -4.10 59.35 -27.26
N VAL A 366 -4.74 58.29 -26.76
CA VAL A 366 -4.13 57.27 -25.92
C VAL A 366 -4.32 55.93 -26.62
N PHE A 367 -3.24 55.19 -26.81
CA PHE A 367 -3.25 53.90 -27.48
C PHE A 367 -2.24 52.95 -26.83
N ALA A 368 -2.44 51.65 -26.99
CA ALA A 368 -1.52 50.62 -26.52
C ALA A 368 -0.49 50.27 -27.61
N ALA A 369 0.79 50.24 -27.27
CA ALA A 369 1.86 49.83 -28.19
C ALA A 369 2.90 48.96 -27.48
N PRO A 370 3.62 48.08 -28.20
CA PRO A 370 4.65 47.23 -27.61
C PRO A 370 5.80 48.04 -27.00
N VAL A 371 6.33 47.56 -25.88
CA VAL A 371 7.51 48.16 -25.23
C VAL A 371 8.80 47.61 -25.87
N PRO A 372 9.89 48.39 -25.99
CA PRO A 372 11.19 47.87 -26.42
C PRO A 372 11.60 46.66 -25.57
N ASN A 373 12.10 45.62 -26.23
CA ASN A 373 12.56 44.36 -25.61
C ASN A 373 11.45 43.55 -24.89
N SER A 374 10.17 43.85 -25.09
CA SER A 374 9.05 43.08 -24.56
C SER A 374 7.91 43.00 -25.58
N THR A 375 7.12 41.93 -25.51
CA THR A 375 5.86 41.81 -26.28
C THR A 375 4.68 42.42 -25.53
N ALA A 376 4.87 42.83 -24.28
CA ALA A 376 3.83 43.48 -23.49
C ALA A 376 3.45 44.83 -24.11
N LEU A 377 2.15 45.07 -24.22
CA LEU A 377 1.60 46.36 -24.63
C LEU A 377 1.57 47.30 -23.43
N ALA A 378 1.94 48.56 -23.64
CA ALA A 378 1.84 49.61 -22.64
C ALA A 378 1.03 50.80 -23.20
N PRO A 379 0.29 51.53 -22.35
CA PRO A 379 -0.40 52.73 -22.77
C PRO A 379 0.60 53.85 -23.10
N HIS A 380 0.41 54.45 -24.26
CA HIS A 380 1.15 55.60 -24.76
C HIS A 380 0.19 56.79 -24.89
N VAL A 381 0.60 57.93 -24.37
CA VAL A 381 -0.15 59.19 -24.39
C VAL A 381 0.51 60.12 -25.41
N LEU A 382 -0.17 60.39 -26.51
CA LEU A 382 0.26 61.35 -27.53
C LEU A 382 -0.33 62.73 -27.20
N THR A 383 0.55 63.71 -27.02
CA THR A 383 0.14 65.11 -26.79
C THR A 383 -0.12 65.85 -28.10
N THR A 384 -0.89 66.94 -28.06
CA THR A 384 -1.12 67.83 -29.21
C THR A 384 0.15 68.55 -29.68
N ARG A 385 1.22 68.52 -28.87
CA ARG A 385 2.54 69.08 -29.19
C ARG A 385 3.52 68.07 -29.79
N GLY A 386 3.09 66.82 -30.05
CA GLY A 386 3.95 65.79 -30.65
C GLY A 386 4.82 65.02 -29.67
N ASN A 387 4.69 65.26 -28.36
CA ASN A 387 5.35 64.44 -27.35
C ASN A 387 4.59 63.15 -27.10
N LEU A 388 5.32 62.04 -27.05
CA LEU A 388 4.79 60.71 -26.75
C LEU A 388 5.31 60.23 -25.39
N VAL A 389 4.39 59.95 -24.46
CA VAL A 389 4.72 59.47 -23.12
C VAL A 389 4.24 58.03 -22.96
N ARG A 390 5.16 57.11 -22.67
CA ARG A 390 4.85 55.72 -22.34
C ARG A 390 4.63 55.56 -20.84
N LEU A 391 3.56 54.86 -20.47
CA LEU A 391 3.27 54.47 -19.09
C LEU A 391 3.57 52.98 -18.93
N THR A 392 4.64 52.62 -18.23
CA THR A 392 5.01 51.21 -18.01
C THR A 392 4.54 50.77 -16.63
N GLU A 393 3.72 49.72 -16.60
CA GLU A 393 3.25 49.11 -15.35
C GLU A 393 4.40 48.44 -14.59
N VAL A 394 4.44 48.63 -13.27
CA VAL A 394 5.37 47.97 -12.35
C VAL A 394 5.02 46.48 -12.25
N PRO A 395 5.96 45.55 -12.03
CA PRO A 395 5.62 44.14 -11.87
C PRO A 395 4.61 43.87 -10.74
N ILE A 396 3.69 42.92 -10.95
CA ILE A 396 2.60 42.57 -10.02
C ILE A 396 3.09 42.28 -8.60
N GLN A 397 4.22 41.57 -8.47
CA GLN A 397 4.81 41.22 -7.17
C GLN A 397 5.20 42.46 -6.36
N THR A 398 5.76 43.48 -7.03
CA THR A 398 6.15 44.74 -6.39
C THR A 398 4.92 45.55 -5.99
N MET A 399 3.81 45.47 -6.74
CA MET A 399 2.55 46.10 -6.34
C MET A 399 1.99 45.46 -5.07
N ILE A 400 1.92 44.13 -5.03
CA ILE A 400 1.46 43.35 -3.87
C ILE A 400 2.29 43.71 -2.63
N GLN A 401 3.62 43.64 -2.73
CA GLN A 401 4.55 44.03 -1.66
C GLN A 401 4.39 45.49 -1.21
N THR A 402 4.03 46.39 -2.13
CA THR A 402 3.77 47.80 -1.79
C THR A 402 2.46 47.94 -1.01
N MET A 403 1.42 47.19 -1.37
CA MET A 403 0.17 47.15 -0.61
C MET A 403 0.33 46.49 0.77
N GLU A 404 1.10 45.41 0.87
CA GLU A 404 1.43 44.70 2.12
C GLU A 404 2.20 45.59 3.09
N ARG A 405 3.24 46.29 2.61
CA ARG A 405 4.00 47.28 3.42
C ARG A 405 3.12 48.43 3.92
N GLN A 406 2.07 48.79 3.19
CA GLN A 406 1.08 49.79 3.62
C GLN A 406 -0.03 49.20 4.52
N GLY A 407 0.02 47.90 4.84
CA GLY A 407 -0.98 47.21 5.66
C GLY A 407 -2.34 46.98 4.97
N ARG A 408 -2.39 47.04 3.63
CA ARG A 408 -3.63 46.94 2.83
C ARG A 408 -3.84 45.54 2.23
N PHE A 409 -3.78 44.51 3.06
CA PHE A 409 -3.85 43.10 2.62
C PHE A 409 -5.12 42.71 1.86
N VAL A 410 -6.28 43.27 2.22
CA VAL A 410 -7.54 42.99 1.49
C VAL A 410 -7.47 43.45 0.03
N MET A 411 -6.82 44.59 -0.23
CA MET A 411 -6.60 45.08 -1.59
C MET A 411 -5.54 44.25 -2.31
N ALA A 412 -4.48 43.84 -1.62
CA ALA A 412 -3.46 42.96 -2.17
C ALA A 412 -4.04 41.61 -2.61
N LEU A 413 -4.92 41.01 -1.80
CA LEU A 413 -5.66 39.79 -2.15
C LEU A 413 -6.60 40.01 -3.34
N GLY A 414 -7.30 41.15 -3.38
CA GLY A 414 -8.14 41.52 -4.52
C GLY A 414 -7.32 41.67 -5.82
N LEU A 415 -6.15 42.32 -5.74
CA LEU A 415 -5.22 42.48 -6.85
C LEU A 415 -4.68 41.13 -7.31
N ALA A 416 -4.24 40.28 -6.40
CA ALA A 416 -3.71 38.95 -6.72
C ALA A 416 -4.76 38.08 -7.42
N ARG A 417 -6.00 38.08 -6.94
CA ARG A 417 -7.11 37.34 -7.57
C ARG A 417 -7.47 37.89 -8.94
N ASN A 418 -7.61 39.21 -9.09
CA ASN A 418 -8.00 39.81 -10.37
C ASN A 418 -6.91 39.66 -11.45
N ARG A 419 -5.65 39.55 -11.04
CA ARG A 419 -4.50 39.38 -11.95
C ARG A 419 -4.08 37.92 -12.15
N GLY A 420 -4.85 36.96 -11.63
CA GLY A 420 -4.62 35.54 -11.83
C GLY A 420 -3.33 35.01 -11.19
N VAL A 421 -2.94 35.57 -10.04
CA VAL A 421 -1.84 35.02 -9.24
C VAL A 421 -2.22 33.60 -8.78
N ASP A 422 -1.24 32.71 -8.80
CA ASP A 422 -1.36 31.32 -8.38
C ASP A 422 -1.88 31.19 -6.93
N GLU A 423 -2.57 30.10 -6.63
CA GLU A 423 -3.12 29.84 -5.29
C GLU A 423 -2.02 29.84 -4.21
N THR A 424 -0.80 29.42 -4.58
CA THR A 424 0.41 29.51 -3.76
C THR A 424 0.78 30.96 -3.42
N GLY A 425 0.79 31.87 -4.40
CA GLY A 425 1.02 33.29 -4.16
C GLY A 425 -0.09 33.92 -3.31
N VAL A 426 -1.36 33.56 -3.55
CA VAL A 426 -2.49 34.03 -2.74
C VAL A 426 -2.41 33.53 -1.29
N ALA A 427 -2.01 32.27 -1.09
CA ALA A 427 -1.79 31.70 0.23
C ALA A 427 -0.65 32.40 0.99
N GLU A 428 0.39 32.85 0.29
CA GLU A 428 1.48 33.63 0.90
C GLU A 428 0.99 35.00 1.39
N ILE A 429 0.13 35.69 0.63
CA ILE A 429 -0.51 36.94 1.07
C ILE A 429 -1.38 36.68 2.31
N HIS A 430 -2.13 35.57 2.36
CA HIS A 430 -2.90 35.18 3.54
C HIS A 430 -1.99 34.87 4.74
N ARG A 431 -0.81 34.28 4.53
CA ARG A 431 0.19 34.04 5.58
C ARG A 431 0.70 35.35 6.15
N GLU A 432 1.13 36.29 5.29
CA GLU A 432 1.61 37.61 5.73
C GLU A 432 0.52 38.42 6.41
N TYR A 433 -0.72 38.34 5.92
CA TYR A 433 -1.86 38.99 6.54
C TYR A 433 -2.16 38.41 7.93
N GLY A 434 -2.11 37.08 8.07
CA GLY A 434 -2.21 36.39 9.36
C GLY A 434 -1.11 36.81 10.33
N ASP A 435 0.13 36.92 9.85
CA ASP A 435 1.28 37.37 10.66
C ASP A 435 1.12 38.82 11.12
N TYR A 436 0.61 39.70 10.26
CA TYR A 436 0.29 41.08 10.58
C TYR A 436 -0.81 41.20 11.65
N LEU A 437 -1.91 40.45 11.51
CA LEU A 437 -3.00 40.43 12.50
C LEU A 437 -2.55 39.82 13.83
N TYR A 438 -1.76 38.75 13.78
CA TYR A 438 -1.17 38.13 14.96
C TYR A 438 -0.27 39.11 15.73
N GLY A 439 0.55 39.88 15.03
CA GLY A 439 1.39 40.94 15.61
C GLY A 439 0.59 42.09 16.25
N LYS A 440 -0.64 42.33 15.77
CA LYS A 440 -1.58 43.30 16.38
C LYS A 440 -2.34 42.76 17.60
N GLY A 441 -2.21 41.47 17.91
CA GLY A 441 -2.95 40.82 18.99
C GLY A 441 -4.34 40.31 18.61
N ASP A 442 -4.75 40.43 17.35
CA ASP A 442 -6.01 39.86 16.85
C ASP A 442 -5.78 38.40 16.44
N GLY A 443 -5.89 37.50 17.44
CA GLY A 443 -5.66 36.06 17.26
C GLY A 443 -6.74 35.37 16.41
N ASP A 444 -7.98 35.84 16.49
CA ASP A 444 -9.12 35.22 15.81
C ASP A 444 -9.13 35.61 14.32
N GLY A 445 -8.91 36.90 14.04
CA GLY A 445 -8.71 37.39 12.68
C GLY A 445 -7.50 36.75 12.01
N ALA A 446 -6.38 36.60 12.74
CA ALA A 446 -5.20 35.91 12.24
C ALA A 446 -5.51 34.44 11.90
N MET A 447 -6.23 33.73 12.77
CA MET A 447 -6.58 32.33 12.54
C MET A 447 -7.47 32.14 11.30
N ALA A 448 -8.44 33.03 11.09
CA ALA A 448 -9.28 33.02 9.89
C ALA A 448 -8.44 33.13 8.60
N GLN A 449 -7.32 33.85 8.62
CA GLN A 449 -6.39 33.93 7.49
C GLN A 449 -5.53 32.68 7.36
N TYR A 450 -4.97 32.15 8.46
CA TYR A 450 -4.16 30.93 8.43
C TYR A 450 -4.96 29.69 7.97
N ILE A 451 -6.26 29.64 8.20
CA ILE A 451 -7.12 28.57 7.66
C ILE A 451 -7.13 28.58 6.12
N GLN A 452 -7.02 29.76 5.49
CA GLN A 452 -6.95 29.88 4.03
C GLN A 452 -5.59 29.42 3.46
N THR A 453 -4.55 29.29 4.30
CA THR A 453 -3.22 28.83 3.86
C THR A 453 -3.03 27.32 3.94
N ILE A 454 -4.05 26.57 4.40
CA ILE A 454 -4.00 25.11 4.54
C ILE A 454 -3.84 24.46 3.17
N GLY A 455 -2.80 23.64 3.02
CA GLY A 455 -2.41 22.97 1.77
C GLY A 455 -1.17 23.57 1.11
N PHE A 456 -0.85 24.83 1.42
CA PHE A 456 0.30 25.55 0.84
C PHE A 456 1.39 25.84 1.87
N VAL A 457 0.99 26.25 3.07
CA VAL A 457 1.90 26.56 4.18
C VAL A 457 1.99 25.38 5.14
N ARG A 458 3.20 25.09 5.64
CA ARG A 458 3.43 24.00 6.60
C ARG A 458 2.64 24.23 7.91
N PRO A 459 1.78 23.28 8.34
CA PRO A 459 0.97 23.44 9.56
C PRO A 459 1.77 23.72 10.83
N SER A 460 3.00 23.21 10.91
CA SER A 460 3.91 23.44 12.05
C SER A 460 4.24 24.92 12.28
N TYR A 461 4.18 25.76 11.24
CA TYR A 461 4.34 27.21 11.37
C TYR A 461 3.23 27.83 12.23
N VAL A 462 1.97 27.51 11.90
CA VAL A 462 0.80 28.04 12.59
C VAL A 462 0.69 27.43 13.99
N ILE A 463 0.86 26.11 14.11
CA ILE A 463 0.76 25.39 15.39
C ILE A 463 1.71 26.01 16.43
N ARG A 464 2.98 26.24 16.08
CA ARG A 464 3.96 26.85 17.00
C ARG A 464 3.54 28.23 17.52
N LYS A 465 2.81 29.02 16.73
CA LYS A 465 2.31 30.35 17.14
C LYS A 465 1.13 30.27 18.10
N PHE A 466 0.34 29.21 18.07
CA PHE A 466 -0.91 29.09 18.83
C PHE A 466 -0.88 28.01 19.94
N LEU A 467 0.31 27.53 20.35
CA LEU A 467 0.48 26.55 21.44
C LEU A 467 0.23 27.12 22.85
N ASP A 468 0.05 28.44 23.00
CA ASP A 468 -0.27 29.08 24.28
C ASP A 468 -1.65 28.63 24.81
N ALA A 469 -1.73 28.36 26.12
CA ALA A 469 -2.95 28.00 26.83
C ALA A 469 -4.10 29.00 26.63
N GLN A 470 -3.82 30.30 26.46
CA GLN A 470 -4.84 31.32 26.24
C GLN A 470 -5.52 31.24 24.87
N ARG A 471 -4.86 30.63 23.87
CA ARG A 471 -5.31 30.61 22.46
C ARG A 471 -5.59 29.20 21.94
N ILE A 472 -5.74 28.26 22.87
CA ILE A 472 -5.96 26.85 22.57
C ILE A 472 -7.22 26.62 21.70
N MET A 473 -8.26 27.45 21.82
CA MET A 473 -9.46 27.40 20.95
C MET A 473 -9.16 27.68 19.47
N ASN A 474 -8.24 28.62 19.21
CA ASN A 474 -7.85 28.96 17.84
C ASN A 474 -7.02 27.81 17.25
N LEU A 475 -6.17 27.18 18.06
CA LEU A 475 -5.44 25.98 17.66
C LEU A 475 -6.39 24.80 17.36
N VAL A 476 -7.42 24.58 18.18
CA VAL A 476 -8.46 23.57 17.92
C VAL A 476 -9.12 23.82 16.56
N THR A 477 -9.55 25.06 16.31
CA THR A 477 -10.21 25.44 15.06
C THR A 477 -9.32 25.15 13.85
N TYR A 478 -8.02 25.50 13.94
CA TYR A 478 -7.06 25.19 12.89
C TYR A 478 -6.90 23.69 12.64
N LEU A 479 -6.69 22.92 13.72
CA LEU A 479 -6.47 21.47 13.65
C LEU A 479 -7.72 20.74 13.15
N GLN A 480 -8.92 21.19 13.53
CA GLN A 480 -10.19 20.67 13.03
C GLN A 480 -10.33 20.88 11.51
N VAL A 481 -10.05 22.08 11.00
CA VAL A 481 -10.15 22.35 9.57
C VAL A 481 -9.04 21.62 8.78
N LEU A 482 -7.85 21.51 9.36
CA LEU A 482 -6.76 20.71 8.78
C LEU A 482 -7.16 19.23 8.67
N HIS A 483 -7.82 18.72 9.71
CA HIS A 483 -8.32 17.34 9.76
C HIS A 483 -9.50 17.12 8.81
N SER A 484 -10.46 18.04 8.74
CA SER A 484 -11.62 17.92 7.85
C SER A 484 -11.24 17.94 6.37
N ARG A 485 -10.09 18.55 6.03
CA ARG A 485 -9.52 18.56 4.67
C ARG A 485 -8.65 17.34 4.36
N GLY A 486 -8.45 16.42 5.31
CA GLY A 486 -7.63 15.21 5.12
C GLY A 486 -6.12 15.47 5.00
N LEU A 487 -5.66 16.65 5.42
CA LEU A 487 -4.24 17.06 5.36
C LEU A 487 -3.54 16.97 6.73
N ALA A 488 -4.24 16.47 7.75
CA ALA A 488 -3.67 16.21 9.07
C ALA A 488 -2.81 14.94 9.06
N ASN A 489 -1.68 14.98 9.76
CA ASN A 489 -0.85 13.81 10.02
C ASN A 489 -1.18 13.23 11.42
N ALA A 490 -0.58 12.09 11.77
CA ALA A 490 -0.78 11.44 13.05
C ALA A 490 -0.47 12.33 14.26
N ASP A 491 0.55 13.19 14.16
CA ASP A 491 0.92 14.13 15.22
C ASP A 491 -0.13 15.24 15.41
N HIS A 492 -0.69 15.77 14.33
CA HIS A 492 -1.71 16.81 14.35
C HIS A 492 -3.01 16.29 14.96
N THR A 493 -3.38 15.06 14.63
CA THR A 493 -4.57 14.41 15.18
C THR A 493 -4.38 14.07 16.67
N THR A 494 -3.18 13.62 17.07
CA THR A 494 -2.84 13.39 18.48
C THR A 494 -2.82 14.69 19.27
N LEU A 495 -2.31 15.78 18.69
CA LEU A 495 -2.34 17.10 19.30
C LEU A 495 -3.78 17.60 19.47
N LEU A 496 -4.65 17.38 18.49
CA LEU A 496 -6.08 17.70 18.60
C LEU A 496 -6.75 16.91 19.74
N LEU A 497 -6.48 15.60 19.85
CA LEU A 497 -6.98 14.75 20.93
C LEU A 497 -6.52 15.24 22.31
N ASN A 498 -5.23 15.52 22.46
CA ASN A 498 -4.65 16.12 23.67
C ASN A 498 -5.28 17.48 24.02
N THR A 499 -5.71 18.21 22.99
CA THR A 499 -6.36 19.50 23.18
C THR A 499 -7.78 19.31 23.70
N TYR A 500 -8.56 18.36 23.16
CA TYR A 500 -9.89 18.04 23.68
C TYR A 500 -9.87 17.52 25.12
N THR A 501 -8.92 16.63 25.46
CA THR A 501 -8.81 16.11 26.83
C THR A 501 -8.45 17.19 27.84
N LYS A 502 -7.57 18.13 27.48
CA LYS A 502 -7.26 19.32 28.31
C LYS A 502 -8.45 20.25 28.51
N LEU A 503 -9.29 20.39 27.48
CA LEU A 503 -10.47 21.24 27.52
C LEU A 503 -11.68 20.59 28.21
N LYS A 504 -11.59 19.29 28.51
CA LYS A 504 -12.68 18.48 29.09
C LYS A 504 -13.98 18.54 28.25
N ASP A 505 -13.84 18.72 26.95
CA ASP A 505 -14.96 18.76 26.00
C ASP A 505 -15.29 17.33 25.54
N VAL A 506 -16.09 16.63 26.36
CA VAL A 506 -16.40 15.21 26.20
C VAL A 506 -17.25 14.96 24.94
N ASP A 507 -18.20 15.85 24.64
CA ASP A 507 -19.11 15.70 23.50
C ASP A 507 -18.37 15.78 22.17
N ARG A 508 -17.44 16.74 22.04
CA ARG A 508 -16.62 16.85 20.82
C ARG A 508 -15.60 15.73 20.68
N LEU A 509 -15.06 15.25 21.80
CA LEU A 509 -14.17 14.09 21.82
C LEU A 509 -14.91 12.83 21.35
N ASP A 510 -16.12 12.60 21.84
CA ASP A 510 -16.96 11.46 21.47
C ASP A 510 -17.38 11.51 19.99
N GLN A 511 -17.83 12.68 19.51
CA GLN A 511 -18.12 12.88 18.08
C GLN A 511 -16.89 12.66 17.20
N PHE A 512 -15.72 13.13 17.64
CA PHE A 512 -14.46 12.94 16.92
C PHE A 512 -14.08 11.45 16.82
N ILE A 513 -14.09 10.73 17.94
CA ILE A 513 -13.79 9.30 17.97
C ILE A 513 -14.81 8.50 17.14
N LYS A 514 -16.11 8.78 17.28
CA LYS A 514 -17.14 8.02 16.53
C LYS A 514 -17.10 8.29 15.03
N SER A 515 -16.88 9.53 14.60
CA SER A 515 -16.85 9.92 13.18
C SER A 515 -15.59 9.43 12.45
N GLU A 516 -14.42 9.51 13.07
CA GLU A 516 -13.16 9.04 12.46
C GLU A 516 -13.14 7.53 12.31
N VAL A 517 -13.69 6.81 13.28
CA VAL A 517 -13.74 5.35 13.22
C VAL A 517 -14.88 4.86 12.30
N GLN A 518 -15.72 5.74 11.76
CA GLN A 518 -16.73 5.42 10.74
C GLN A 518 -16.27 5.74 9.31
N ARG A 519 -15.16 6.46 9.11
CA ARG A 519 -14.66 6.79 7.77
C ARG A 519 -14.06 5.53 7.11
N PRO A 520 -14.63 5.00 6.00
CA PRO A 520 -14.07 3.84 5.31
C PRO A 520 -12.70 4.19 4.69
N ALA A 521 -11.79 3.23 4.64
CA ALA A 521 -10.44 3.34 4.06
C ALA A 521 -10.39 3.53 2.52
N ALA A 522 -11.41 4.15 1.92
CA ALA A 522 -11.59 4.25 0.48
C ALA A 522 -11.17 5.60 -0.14
N SER A 523 -10.57 6.52 0.63
CA SER A 523 -10.24 7.87 0.12
C SER A 523 -8.78 8.28 0.34
N LEU A 524 -7.83 7.39 0.08
CA LEU A 524 -6.42 7.73 -0.10
C LEU A 524 -5.92 7.10 -1.41
N GLN A 525 -6.29 7.71 -2.53
CA GLN A 525 -5.54 7.54 -3.77
C GLN A 525 -4.29 8.43 -3.72
N THR A 526 -3.21 7.91 -3.17
CA THR A 526 -1.87 8.37 -3.55
C THR A 526 -0.96 7.16 -3.71
N THR A 527 -0.42 7.07 -4.91
CA THR A 527 0.57 6.12 -5.38
C THR A 527 1.78 6.07 -4.45
N ASN A 528 2.01 4.92 -3.82
CA ASN A 528 3.28 4.19 -3.83
C ASN A 528 3.12 2.93 -2.98
N ALA A 529 3.19 1.78 -3.65
CA ALA A 529 3.12 0.46 -3.05
C ALA A 529 4.47 0.09 -2.43
N SER A 530 4.53 0.06 -1.10
CA SER A 530 5.19 -0.99 -0.30
C SER A 530 5.15 -0.64 1.19
N GLU A 531 4.52 -1.52 1.96
CA GLU A 531 4.68 -1.68 3.42
C GLU A 531 4.17 -0.55 4.34
N SER A 532 2.85 -0.49 4.53
CA SER A 532 2.26 -0.28 5.87
C SER A 532 0.78 -0.67 5.85
N ALA A 533 0.46 -1.84 6.40
CA ALA A 533 -0.91 -2.21 6.69
C ALA A 533 -1.47 -1.22 7.72
N SER A 534 -2.61 -0.59 7.40
CA SER A 534 -3.53 0.07 8.33
C SER A 534 -2.92 1.10 9.30
N SER A 535 -2.29 2.16 8.80
CA SER A 535 -2.00 3.31 9.66
C SER A 535 -3.26 4.15 9.84
N LEU A 536 -3.73 4.24 11.07
CA LEU A 536 -4.76 5.19 11.45
C LEU A 536 -4.25 6.62 11.26
N PRO A 537 -5.16 7.60 11.07
CA PRO A 537 -4.76 9.01 10.96
C PRO A 537 -4.23 9.60 12.28
N PHE A 538 -4.11 8.79 13.35
CA PHE A 538 -3.50 9.13 14.62
C PHE A 538 -2.75 7.93 15.21
N ASP A 539 -1.81 8.22 16.11
CA ASP A 539 -1.12 7.21 16.90
C ASP A 539 -2.10 6.60 17.92
N LEU A 540 -2.62 5.42 17.58
CA LEU A 540 -3.59 4.68 18.40
C LEU A 540 -3.06 4.40 19.81
N ASP A 541 -1.79 4.06 19.94
CA ASP A 541 -1.18 3.68 21.21
C ASP A 541 -1.05 4.92 22.12
N THR A 542 -0.69 6.07 21.54
CA THR A 542 -0.71 7.34 22.26
C THR A 542 -2.13 7.79 22.59
N ALA A 543 -3.11 7.62 21.69
CA ALA A 543 -4.50 7.99 21.93
C ALA A 543 -5.13 7.19 23.08
N ILE A 544 -4.94 5.87 23.11
CA ILE A 544 -5.41 4.99 24.20
C ILE A 544 -4.75 5.41 25.52
N ARG A 545 -3.43 5.64 25.51
CA ARG A 545 -2.69 6.07 26.71
C ARG A 545 -3.18 7.41 27.26
N VAL A 546 -3.40 8.40 26.39
CA VAL A 546 -3.89 9.74 26.78
C VAL A 546 -5.30 9.64 27.35
N CYS A 547 -6.19 8.87 26.72
CA CYS A 547 -7.55 8.67 27.22
C CYS A 547 -7.56 7.99 28.59
N ARG A 548 -6.71 6.95 28.78
CA ARG A 548 -6.53 6.24 30.05
C ARG A 548 -5.97 7.16 31.16
N GLN A 549 -4.95 7.96 30.87
CA GLN A 549 -4.38 8.93 31.83
C GLN A 549 -5.36 10.04 32.21
N ALA A 550 -6.23 10.44 31.28
CA ALA A 550 -7.26 11.44 31.53
C ALA A 550 -8.52 10.88 32.22
N GLY A 551 -8.58 9.57 32.48
CA GLY A 551 -9.70 8.91 33.17
C GLY A 551 -10.89 8.54 32.27
N TYR A 552 -10.76 8.63 30.95
CA TYR A 552 -11.80 8.27 29.98
C TYR A 552 -11.69 6.80 29.56
N PHE A 553 -11.89 5.87 30.51
CA PHE A 553 -11.71 4.43 30.28
C PHE A 553 -12.66 3.85 29.22
N GLU A 554 -13.91 4.32 29.16
CA GLU A 554 -14.89 3.86 28.16
C GLU A 554 -14.47 4.18 26.72
N HIS A 555 -13.91 5.38 26.50
CA HIS A 555 -13.44 5.83 25.19
C HIS A 555 -12.16 5.08 24.78
N ALA A 556 -11.26 4.83 25.74
CA ALA A 556 -10.07 4.02 25.54
C ALA A 556 -10.42 2.56 25.22
N ALA A 557 -11.38 1.97 25.94
CA ALA A 557 -11.89 0.63 25.70
C ALA A 557 -12.59 0.51 24.34
N TYR A 558 -13.38 1.52 23.94
CA TYR A 558 -14.01 1.57 22.61
C TYR A 558 -12.96 1.57 21.49
N LEU A 559 -11.93 2.41 21.59
CA LEU A 559 -10.82 2.47 20.62
C LEU A 559 -10.07 1.13 20.56
N ALA A 560 -9.73 0.55 21.72
CA ALA A 560 -9.00 -0.71 21.79
C ALA A 560 -9.82 -1.89 21.20
N LYS A 561 -11.13 -1.94 21.48
CA LYS A 561 -12.06 -2.97 20.96
C LYS A 561 -12.21 -2.86 19.44
N LYS A 562 -12.40 -1.65 18.91
CA LYS A 562 -12.70 -1.45 17.48
C LYS A 562 -11.49 -1.69 16.58
N TYR A 563 -10.28 -1.39 17.06
CA TYR A 563 -9.04 -1.62 16.32
C TYR A 563 -8.32 -2.91 16.71
N THR A 564 -9.05 -3.87 17.30
CA THR A 564 -8.56 -5.22 17.61
C THR A 564 -7.24 -5.21 18.42
N ARG A 565 -7.04 -4.22 19.29
CA ARG A 565 -5.93 -4.19 20.25
C ARG A 565 -6.34 -4.96 21.50
N HIS A 566 -6.35 -6.28 21.36
CA HIS A 566 -6.87 -7.22 22.37
C HIS A 566 -6.18 -7.08 23.74
N GLU A 567 -4.85 -6.91 23.76
CA GLU A 567 -4.07 -6.78 25.00
C GLU A 567 -4.45 -5.53 25.80
N GLU A 568 -4.52 -4.37 25.15
CA GLU A 568 -4.86 -3.09 25.81
C GLU A 568 -6.32 -3.06 26.23
N TYR A 569 -7.25 -3.62 25.44
CA TYR A 569 -8.65 -3.72 25.86
C TYR A 569 -8.81 -4.55 27.13
N LEU A 570 -8.21 -5.73 27.17
CA LEU A 570 -8.30 -6.61 28.34
C LEU A 570 -7.59 -6.01 29.54
N ARG A 571 -6.47 -5.31 29.32
CA ARG A 571 -5.79 -4.58 30.38
C ARG A 571 -6.69 -3.50 30.98
N ILE A 572 -7.35 -2.70 30.15
CA ILE A 572 -8.29 -1.66 30.62
C ILE A 572 -9.46 -2.31 31.37
N GLN A 573 -10.02 -3.40 30.86
CA GLN A 573 -11.17 -4.05 31.49
C GLN A 573 -10.85 -4.80 32.79
N VAL A 574 -9.68 -5.41 32.89
CA VAL A 574 -9.27 -6.24 34.05
C VAL A 574 -8.55 -5.42 35.12
N GLU A 575 -7.69 -4.46 34.74
CA GLU A 575 -6.89 -3.65 35.69
C GLU A 575 -7.55 -2.32 36.07
N ASP A 576 -8.18 -1.60 35.13
CA ASP A 576 -8.70 -0.25 35.38
C ASP A 576 -10.21 -0.22 35.65
N ALA A 577 -11.00 -0.99 34.89
CA ALA A 577 -12.47 -0.97 34.94
C ALA A 577 -13.09 -2.11 35.76
N GLU A 578 -12.30 -3.09 36.20
CA GLU A 578 -12.71 -4.27 37.00
C GLU A 578 -13.92 -5.06 36.43
N ASN A 579 -14.15 -4.99 35.11
CA ASN A 579 -15.25 -5.66 34.42
C ASN A 579 -14.84 -7.05 33.91
N TYR A 580 -14.64 -8.00 34.82
CA TYR A 580 -14.19 -9.36 34.49
C TYR A 580 -15.15 -10.14 33.57
N LYS A 581 -16.46 -9.85 33.63
CA LYS A 581 -17.49 -10.51 32.80
C LYS A 581 -17.36 -10.13 31.32
N GLU A 582 -17.28 -8.83 31.01
CA GLU A 582 -17.11 -8.35 29.64
C GLU A 582 -15.74 -8.76 29.06
N ALA A 583 -14.70 -8.82 29.90
CA ALA A 583 -13.39 -9.33 29.50
C ALA A 583 -13.47 -10.81 29.07
N LEU A 584 -14.17 -11.65 29.84
CA LEU A 584 -14.35 -13.09 29.54
C LEU A 584 -15.22 -13.31 28.30
N GLU A 585 -16.31 -12.54 28.14
CA GLU A 585 -17.12 -12.57 26.92
C GLU A 585 -16.34 -12.12 25.68
N TYR A 586 -15.51 -11.09 25.82
CA TYR A 586 -14.62 -10.66 24.74
C TYR A 586 -13.62 -11.75 24.39
N LEU A 587 -12.99 -12.39 25.38
CA LEU A 587 -12.09 -13.53 25.19
C LEU A 587 -12.75 -14.71 24.46
N ARG A 588 -14.02 -15.03 24.74
CA ARG A 588 -14.78 -16.06 24.00
C ARG A 588 -15.01 -15.72 22.52
N GLY A 589 -15.06 -14.42 22.18
CA GLY A 589 -15.25 -13.95 20.82
C GLY A 589 -13.96 -13.75 20.02
N MET A 590 -12.80 -13.85 20.67
CA MET A 590 -11.50 -13.76 20.01
C MET A 590 -11.08 -15.09 19.40
N GLY A 591 -10.20 -15.07 18.40
CA GLY A 591 -9.61 -16.29 17.84
C GLY A 591 -8.77 -17.06 18.87
N GLU A 592 -8.45 -18.31 18.56
CA GLU A 592 -7.75 -19.24 19.45
C GLU A 592 -6.38 -18.70 19.90
N ASP A 593 -5.55 -18.20 18.98
CA ASP A 593 -4.20 -17.68 19.27
C ASP A 593 -4.20 -16.44 20.19
N ALA A 594 -5.11 -15.49 19.93
CA ALA A 594 -5.21 -14.27 20.73
C ALA A 594 -5.76 -14.56 22.15
N THR A 595 -6.62 -15.57 22.26
CA THR A 595 -7.16 -16.02 23.54
C THR A 595 -6.09 -16.72 24.36
N GLU A 596 -5.26 -17.58 23.76
CA GLU A 596 -4.15 -18.27 24.42
C GLU A 596 -3.20 -17.28 25.12
N GLY A 597 -2.66 -16.30 24.38
CA GLY A 597 -1.68 -15.36 24.90
C GLY A 597 -2.23 -14.48 26.04
N ASN A 598 -3.49 -14.05 25.95
CA ASN A 598 -4.13 -13.24 26.97
C ASN A 598 -4.54 -14.07 28.20
N MET A 599 -4.97 -15.32 28.00
CA MET A 599 -5.33 -16.22 29.09
C MET A 599 -4.11 -16.65 29.92
N ALA A 600 -2.93 -16.72 29.30
CA ALA A 600 -1.68 -16.94 30.04
C ALA A 600 -1.30 -15.79 30.98
N ARG A 601 -1.78 -14.56 30.74
CA ARG A 601 -1.51 -13.39 31.60
C ARG A 601 -2.61 -13.16 32.64
N TYR A 602 -3.87 -13.20 32.21
CA TYR A 602 -5.02 -12.84 33.05
C TYR A 602 -5.78 -14.05 33.62
N GLY A 603 -5.43 -15.27 33.23
CA GLY A 603 -6.15 -16.49 33.64
C GLY A 603 -6.22 -16.70 35.14
N ARG A 604 -5.21 -16.25 35.90
CA ARG A 604 -5.20 -16.35 37.36
C ARG A 604 -6.24 -15.41 37.99
N ALA A 605 -6.26 -14.14 37.55
CA ALA A 605 -7.22 -13.16 38.02
C ALA A 605 -8.67 -13.54 37.64
N LEU A 606 -8.86 -14.09 36.44
CA LEU A 606 -10.17 -14.57 36.00
C LEU A 606 -10.63 -15.83 36.76
N LEU A 607 -9.73 -16.77 37.08
CA LEU A 607 -10.06 -17.95 37.91
C LEU A 607 -10.37 -17.59 39.36
N GLU A 608 -9.76 -16.54 39.91
CA GLU A 608 -10.01 -16.08 41.27
C GLU A 608 -11.42 -15.48 41.44
N HIS A 609 -11.92 -14.74 40.44
CA HIS A 609 -13.26 -14.14 40.47
C HIS A 609 -14.37 -15.00 39.82
N LEU A 610 -14.05 -15.74 38.75
CA LEU A 610 -14.98 -16.55 37.94
C LEU A 610 -14.40 -17.95 37.63
N PRO A 611 -14.27 -18.84 38.63
CA PRO A 611 -13.56 -20.12 38.49
C PRO A 611 -14.20 -21.08 37.48
N ASP A 612 -15.52 -21.24 37.50
CA ASP A 612 -16.21 -22.23 36.65
C ASP A 612 -16.30 -21.76 35.20
N GLU A 613 -16.59 -20.48 34.97
CA GLU A 613 -16.70 -19.90 33.62
C GLU A 613 -15.35 -19.83 32.90
N THR A 614 -14.28 -19.53 33.65
CA THR A 614 -12.91 -19.49 33.13
C THR A 614 -12.39 -20.90 32.85
N THR A 615 -12.72 -21.88 33.71
CA THR A 615 -12.37 -23.29 33.46
C THR A 615 -13.06 -23.80 32.20
N ASN A 616 -14.34 -23.47 31.98
CA ASN A 616 -15.05 -23.86 30.77
C ASN A 616 -14.44 -23.24 29.50
N LEU A 617 -14.03 -21.96 29.55
CA LEU A 617 -13.33 -21.30 28.45
C LEU A 617 -12.00 -21.98 28.13
N LEU A 618 -11.20 -22.31 29.14
CA LEU A 618 -9.95 -23.04 28.98
C LEU A 618 -10.16 -24.44 28.38
N VAL A 619 -11.21 -25.15 28.79
CA VAL A 619 -11.59 -26.44 28.18
C VAL A 619 -11.95 -26.25 26.70
N GLU A 620 -12.76 -25.25 26.36
CA GLU A 620 -13.17 -24.97 24.97
C GLU A 620 -11.97 -24.60 24.08
N LEU A 621 -11.06 -23.77 24.60
CA LEU A 621 -9.82 -23.38 23.93
C LEU A 621 -8.91 -24.59 23.68
N CYS A 622 -8.58 -25.36 24.73
CA CYS A 622 -7.66 -26.49 24.62
C CYS A 622 -8.26 -27.71 23.88
N SER A 623 -9.58 -27.77 23.68
CA SER A 623 -10.26 -28.85 22.94
C SER A 623 -10.58 -28.50 21.48
N GLY A 624 -10.31 -27.27 21.03
CA GLY A 624 -10.64 -26.81 19.67
C GLY A 624 -12.15 -26.66 19.43
N ALA A 625 -12.92 -26.52 20.50
CA ALA A 625 -14.37 -26.34 20.47
C ALA A 625 -14.78 -24.86 20.54
N LEU A 626 -13.81 -23.94 20.55
CA LEU A 626 -14.03 -22.50 20.59
C LEU A 626 -14.58 -22.02 19.23
N GLN A 627 -15.87 -22.24 19.02
CA GLN A 627 -16.56 -21.63 17.88
C GLN A 627 -16.75 -20.14 18.19
N PRO A 628 -16.28 -19.21 17.34
CA PRO A 628 -16.66 -17.82 17.49
C PRO A 628 -18.18 -17.78 17.39
N LYS A 629 -18.84 -17.47 18.51
CA LYS A 629 -20.29 -17.28 18.52
C LYS A 629 -20.55 -16.27 17.40
N PRO A 630 -21.34 -16.58 16.36
CA PRO A 630 -21.68 -15.58 15.37
C PRO A 630 -22.27 -14.46 16.19
N THR A 631 -21.63 -13.29 16.16
CA THR A 631 -22.25 -12.07 16.61
C THR A 631 -23.53 -11.97 15.80
N SER A 632 -24.62 -12.46 16.39
CA SER A 632 -25.94 -11.97 16.06
C SER A 632 -25.78 -10.47 16.08
N ALA A 633 -26.04 -9.86 14.93
CA ALA A 633 -26.36 -8.45 14.88
C ALA A 633 -27.36 -8.19 16.00
N LEU A 634 -26.88 -7.64 17.11
CA LEU A 634 -27.70 -7.26 18.23
C LEU A 634 -27.78 -5.74 18.24
N ASP A 635 -29.03 -5.33 18.14
CA ASP A 635 -29.61 -4.22 18.88
C ASP A 635 -29.43 -2.82 18.28
N THR A 636 -30.06 -2.66 17.12
CA THR A 636 -30.94 -1.50 16.89
C THR A 636 -32.33 -1.81 17.43
N GLU A 637 -32.47 -1.83 18.75
CA GLU A 637 -33.77 -1.59 19.41
C GLU A 637 -33.57 -0.46 20.43
N PHE A 638 -33.56 0.78 19.92
CA PHE A 638 -34.14 1.89 20.66
C PHE A 638 -35.49 2.20 20.04
N VAL A 639 -36.49 2.24 20.92
CA VAL A 639 -37.91 2.46 20.66
C VAL A 639 -38.11 3.82 20.01
N ASP A 640 -38.50 3.84 18.73
CA ASP A 640 -39.14 5.02 18.13
C ASP A 640 -40.59 4.66 17.77
N SER A 641 -41.51 5.13 18.60
CA SER A 641 -42.92 5.30 18.22
C SER A 641 -43.11 6.73 17.68
N PRO A 642 -43.76 6.92 16.51
CA PRO A 642 -43.75 8.20 15.82
C PRO A 642 -44.96 9.07 16.19
N VAL A 643 -44.72 10.36 16.45
CA VAL A 643 -45.75 11.41 16.32
C VAL A 643 -45.19 12.58 15.52
N SER A 644 -45.57 12.58 14.24
CA SER A 644 -46.05 13.71 13.41
C SER A 644 -45.36 15.09 13.50
N ALA A 645 -44.75 15.48 12.38
CA ALA A 645 -45.07 16.69 11.60
C ALA A 645 -44.31 16.59 10.24
N ARG A 646 -44.91 16.28 9.08
CA ARG A 646 -45.70 17.18 8.19
C ARG A 646 -45.08 18.59 8.12
N LEU A 647 -44.63 19.16 7.00
CA LEU A 647 -45.13 19.19 5.62
C LEU A 647 -44.02 19.89 4.78
N LEU A 648 -43.59 19.44 3.59
CA LEU A 648 -44.00 19.91 2.25
C LEU A 648 -42.99 19.25 1.28
N GLU A 649 -43.40 18.35 0.39
CA GLU A 649 -43.63 18.63 -1.04
C GLU A 649 -44.45 17.50 -1.70
N PRO A 650 -45.31 17.82 -2.69
CA PRO A 650 -45.84 16.85 -3.66
C PRO A 650 -45.47 17.25 -5.12
N PRO A 651 -45.89 16.50 -6.15
CA PRO A 651 -45.78 15.05 -6.35
C PRO A 651 -45.37 14.71 -7.82
N ARG A 652 -45.15 13.43 -8.13
CA ARG A 652 -45.52 12.77 -9.42
C ARG A 652 -45.18 11.27 -9.33
N SER A 653 -46.18 10.42 -9.05
CA SER A 653 -47.08 9.71 -9.98
C SER A 653 -46.50 8.36 -10.46
N LYS A 654 -47.03 7.24 -9.92
CA LYS A 654 -47.91 6.25 -10.60
C LYS A 654 -47.09 5.22 -11.39
N GLU A 655 -47.25 3.89 -11.30
CA GLU A 655 -48.36 2.95 -11.03
C GLU A 655 -47.75 1.62 -10.51
N LYS A 656 -48.29 0.92 -9.49
CA LYS A 656 -49.33 -0.15 -9.54
C LYS A 656 -49.10 -1.15 -10.69
N LEU A 657 -49.07 -2.47 -10.51
CA LEU A 657 -50.06 -3.35 -9.85
C LEU A 657 -49.46 -4.79 -9.85
N SER A 658 -49.11 -5.37 -8.70
CA SER A 658 -49.80 -6.48 -8.00
C SER A 658 -50.53 -7.56 -8.83
N LYS A 659 -50.16 -8.84 -8.63
CA LYS A 659 -50.96 -9.95 -8.03
C LYS A 659 -50.50 -11.33 -8.56
N GLU A 660 -50.14 -12.26 -7.66
CA GLU A 660 -50.91 -13.45 -7.23
C GLU A 660 -51.29 -14.38 -8.41
N LYS A 661 -51.17 -15.71 -8.43
CA LYS A 661 -51.07 -16.84 -7.47
C LYS A 661 -50.53 -18.01 -8.34
N GLY A 662 -49.72 -18.95 -7.90
CA GLY A 662 -50.10 -20.08 -7.04
C GLY A 662 -50.04 -21.40 -7.83
N LYS A 663 -49.10 -22.28 -7.42
CA LYS A 663 -49.09 -23.78 -7.43
C LYS A 663 -49.50 -24.55 -8.71
N GLU A 664 -48.60 -25.36 -9.28
CA GLU A 664 -48.33 -26.79 -8.95
C GLU A 664 -47.44 -27.46 -10.04
N ASP A 665 -46.55 -28.35 -9.59
CA ASP A 665 -45.71 -29.34 -10.33
C ASP A 665 -46.57 -30.46 -10.98
N PRO A 666 -46.06 -31.51 -11.71
CA PRO A 666 -44.72 -31.81 -12.23
C PRO A 666 -44.65 -32.44 -13.66
N LYS A 667 -43.42 -32.63 -14.16
CA LYS A 667 -42.89 -33.73 -15.02
C LYS A 667 -43.33 -33.91 -16.50
N ARG A 668 -42.27 -33.88 -17.33
CA ARG A 668 -41.83 -34.86 -18.37
C ARG A 668 -42.17 -34.62 -19.87
N ARG A 669 -41.07 -34.32 -20.59
CA ARG A 669 -40.42 -35.12 -21.66
C ARG A 669 -40.84 -34.84 -23.11
N GLY A 670 -39.82 -34.50 -23.92
CA GLY A 670 -39.76 -34.76 -25.35
C GLY A 670 -39.00 -33.67 -26.12
N THR A 671 -38.02 -33.90 -27.01
CA THR A 671 -37.23 -35.07 -27.40
C THR A 671 -36.33 -34.64 -28.59
N LEU A 672 -35.08 -35.15 -28.61
CA LEU A 672 -34.29 -35.64 -29.78
C LEU A 672 -33.75 -34.61 -30.79
N ASP A 673 -32.57 -34.75 -31.41
CA ASP A 673 -31.44 -35.72 -31.40
C ASP A 673 -30.28 -35.00 -32.15
N ASP A 674 -28.98 -35.32 -32.05
CA ASP A 674 -28.40 -36.63 -32.38
C ASP A 674 -26.93 -36.83 -31.88
N LYS A 675 -26.55 -38.11 -31.81
CA LYS A 675 -25.37 -38.82 -31.23
C LYS A 675 -24.18 -38.98 -32.23
N PRO A 676 -23.13 -39.87 -32.09
CA PRO A 676 -22.76 -40.92 -31.08
C PRO A 676 -21.26 -40.97 -30.60
N SER A 677 -20.98 -41.52 -29.39
CA SER A 677 -20.41 -42.87 -28.97
C SER A 677 -18.89 -43.11 -29.20
N LEU A 678 -18.06 -43.19 -28.13
CA LEU A 678 -17.56 -44.36 -27.33
C LEU A 678 -16.45 -45.23 -27.95
N SER A 679 -15.27 -45.29 -27.30
CA SER A 679 -14.63 -46.53 -26.78
C SER A 679 -13.24 -46.23 -26.19
N SER A 680 -12.64 -47.26 -25.59
CA SER A 680 -11.70 -47.28 -24.48
C SER A 680 -10.26 -47.70 -24.84
N LEU A 681 -9.35 -47.47 -23.88
CA LEU A 681 -8.08 -48.18 -23.59
C LEU A 681 -6.77 -47.73 -24.29
N SER A 682 -5.75 -47.69 -23.42
CA SER A 682 -4.34 -48.05 -23.64
C SER A 682 -3.28 -46.97 -23.88
N GLN A 683 -2.33 -46.97 -22.94
CA GLN A 683 -0.88 -47.04 -23.14
C GLN A 683 -0.07 -45.79 -23.56
N THR A 684 0.85 -45.47 -22.65
CA THR A 684 2.31 -45.27 -22.84
C THR A 684 2.87 -44.13 -23.67
N ALA A 685 3.99 -43.64 -23.11
CA ALA A 685 5.16 -43.06 -23.75
C ALA A 685 5.14 -41.55 -24.04
N SER A 686 5.72 -40.83 -23.08
CA SER A 686 6.98 -40.08 -23.23
C SER A 686 7.10 -38.95 -24.27
N VAL A 687 7.71 -37.87 -23.78
CA VAL A 687 8.64 -36.94 -24.46
C VAL A 687 8.09 -35.53 -24.81
N VAL A 688 8.40 -34.61 -23.89
CA VAL A 688 9.13 -33.33 -24.09
C VAL A 688 8.37 -32.03 -24.44
N THR A 689 8.57 -31.06 -23.51
CA THR A 689 8.55 -29.59 -23.61
C THR A 689 7.31 -28.86 -24.12
N SER A 690 6.67 -28.04 -23.26
CA SER A 690 6.98 -26.60 -23.15
C SER A 690 5.91 -25.82 -22.35
N VAL A 691 6.42 -24.99 -21.45
CA VAL A 691 5.94 -23.76 -20.77
C VAL A 691 4.52 -23.18 -21.07
N ALA A 692 3.71 -23.15 -19.99
CA ALA A 692 2.77 -22.11 -19.46
C ALA A 692 1.53 -21.63 -20.26
N PRO A 693 0.54 -20.96 -19.59
CA PRO A 693 -0.04 -21.14 -18.26
C PRO A 693 -1.58 -21.36 -18.34
N SER A 694 -2.22 -21.86 -17.27
CA SER A 694 -3.67 -21.74 -17.11
C SER A 694 -4.02 -21.31 -15.68
N PRO A 695 -5.01 -20.41 -15.53
CA PRO A 695 -5.29 -19.67 -14.31
C PRO A 695 -5.97 -20.51 -13.23
N ALA A 696 -5.74 -20.05 -12.01
CA ALA A 696 -6.06 -20.67 -10.73
C ALA A 696 -7.53 -21.06 -10.55
N ARG A 697 -7.72 -22.28 -10.02
CA ARG A 697 -8.92 -22.72 -9.32
C ARG A 697 -8.89 -22.12 -7.92
N ALA A 698 -10.01 -21.56 -7.47
CA ALA A 698 -10.17 -20.94 -6.15
C ALA A 698 -9.71 -21.89 -5.01
N PRO A 699 -9.02 -21.37 -3.98
CA PRO A 699 -8.53 -22.20 -2.88
C PRO A 699 -9.69 -22.72 -2.02
N SER A 700 -9.63 -24.00 -1.67
CA SER A 700 -10.38 -24.60 -0.57
C SER A 700 -10.04 -23.90 0.75
N PRO A 701 -10.97 -23.82 1.73
CA PRO A 701 -10.68 -23.24 3.03
C PRO A 701 -9.49 -23.95 3.68
N PRO A 702 -8.62 -23.22 4.42
CA PRO A 702 -7.47 -23.82 5.11
C PRO A 702 -7.94 -24.85 6.17
N PRO A 703 -7.14 -25.88 6.47
CA PRO A 703 -7.43 -26.81 7.56
C PRO A 703 -7.51 -26.05 8.90
N PRO A 704 -8.38 -26.48 9.85
CA PRO A 704 -8.48 -25.87 11.16
C PRO A 704 -7.13 -25.94 11.88
N ILE A 705 -6.78 -24.85 12.56
CA ILE A 705 -5.56 -24.72 13.37
C ILE A 705 -5.65 -25.75 14.52
N PRO A 706 -4.58 -26.49 14.85
CA PRO A 706 -4.59 -27.41 15.97
C PRO A 706 -4.74 -26.63 17.29
N PRO A 707 -5.60 -27.08 18.22
CA PRO A 707 -5.85 -26.35 19.46
C PRO A 707 -4.61 -26.25 20.34
N PRO A 708 -4.47 -25.16 21.12
CA PRO A 708 -3.26 -24.89 21.90
C PRO A 708 -3.02 -25.91 23.02
N SER A 709 -1.76 -25.97 23.45
CA SER A 709 -1.30 -26.93 24.47
C SER A 709 -1.92 -26.60 25.84
N PRO A 710 -2.40 -27.58 26.61
CA PRO A 710 -2.97 -27.32 27.94
C PRO A 710 -1.90 -27.03 29.02
N ARG A 711 -0.62 -27.36 28.80
CA ARG A 711 0.46 -27.29 29.81
C ARG A 711 0.72 -25.88 30.38
N PRO A 712 0.77 -24.79 29.58
CA PRO A 712 1.01 -23.44 30.10
C PRO A 712 -0.05 -23.00 31.13
N PHE A 713 -1.24 -23.60 31.08
CA PHE A 713 -2.34 -23.26 31.96
C PHE A 713 -2.29 -23.96 33.33
N PHE A 714 -1.48 -25.02 33.50
CA PHE A 714 -1.45 -25.83 34.74
C PHE A 714 -1.13 -24.98 35.97
N ALA A 715 -0.19 -24.02 35.85
CA ALA A 715 0.22 -23.13 36.93
C ALA A 715 -0.92 -22.21 37.43
N HIS A 716 -1.95 -21.98 36.62
CA HIS A 716 -3.09 -21.14 37.01
C HIS A 716 -4.02 -21.84 38.02
N PHE A 717 -4.00 -23.18 38.07
CA PHE A 717 -4.90 -23.98 38.90
C PHE A 717 -4.30 -24.41 40.25
N VAL A 718 -3.13 -23.87 40.66
CA VAL A 718 -2.44 -24.27 41.91
C VAL A 718 -3.33 -24.16 43.15
N ALA A 719 -4.24 -23.18 43.20
CA ALA A 719 -5.19 -23.00 44.30
C ALA A 719 -6.55 -23.71 44.09
N HIS A 720 -6.75 -24.39 42.95
CA HIS A 720 -8.04 -24.89 42.47
C HIS A 720 -7.94 -26.35 41.98
N SER A 721 -7.54 -27.27 42.88
CA SER A 721 -7.30 -28.69 42.53
C SER A 721 -8.52 -29.40 41.93
N LYS A 722 -9.74 -29.08 42.38
CA LYS A 722 -10.97 -29.67 41.83
C LYS A 722 -11.24 -29.21 40.39
N GLN A 723 -11.07 -27.92 40.13
CA GLN A 723 -11.20 -27.37 38.77
C GLN A 723 -10.09 -27.87 37.86
N PHE A 724 -8.89 -28.13 38.40
CA PHE A 724 -7.79 -28.71 37.62
C PHE A 724 -8.07 -30.12 37.13
N VAL A 725 -8.58 -30.99 38.00
CA VAL A 725 -9.01 -32.35 37.61
C VAL A 725 -10.12 -32.27 36.56
N GLN A 726 -11.12 -31.40 36.76
CA GLN A 726 -12.18 -31.21 35.78
C GLN A 726 -11.70 -30.67 34.42
N PHE A 727 -10.71 -29.77 34.42
CA PHE A 727 -10.09 -29.25 33.21
C PHE A 727 -9.39 -30.39 32.45
N LEU A 728 -8.52 -31.15 33.11
CA LEU A 728 -7.76 -32.24 32.49
C LEU A 728 -8.66 -33.39 32.02
N GLU A 729 -9.65 -33.83 32.81
CA GLU A 729 -10.62 -34.86 32.43
C GLU A 729 -11.45 -34.43 31.22
N ARG A 730 -11.95 -33.18 31.20
CA ARG A 730 -12.75 -32.67 30.07
C ARG A 730 -11.93 -32.44 28.80
N VAL A 731 -10.67 -32.01 28.93
CA VAL A 731 -9.77 -31.88 27.78
C VAL A 731 -9.45 -33.27 27.21
N ALA A 732 -9.16 -34.26 28.05
CA ALA A 732 -8.91 -35.62 27.61
C ALA A 732 -10.11 -36.25 26.89
N ASP A 733 -11.32 -36.04 27.41
CA ASP A 733 -12.56 -36.54 26.83
C ASP A 733 -12.91 -35.82 25.52
N LYS A 734 -12.92 -34.47 25.51
CA LYS A 734 -13.34 -33.69 24.33
C LYS A 734 -12.32 -33.69 23.20
N ARG A 735 -11.02 -33.64 23.50
CA ARG A 735 -9.96 -33.54 22.49
C ARG A 735 -9.55 -34.90 21.94
N TRP A 736 -9.46 -35.92 22.81
CA TRP A 736 -8.90 -37.23 22.46
C TRP A 736 -9.90 -38.39 22.61
N GLY A 737 -11.11 -38.15 23.14
CA GLY A 737 -12.10 -39.20 23.37
C GLY A 737 -11.67 -40.20 24.45
N GLN A 738 -10.79 -39.76 25.37
CA GLN A 738 -10.20 -40.59 26.41
C GLN A 738 -10.82 -40.23 27.76
N SER A 739 -11.43 -41.20 28.42
CA SER A 739 -12.03 -40.98 29.75
C SER A 739 -11.86 -42.18 30.66
N VAL A 740 -11.85 -41.91 31.98
CA VAL A 740 -11.81 -42.92 33.04
C VAL A 740 -12.97 -42.68 33.98
N ASN A 741 -13.86 -43.67 34.08
CA ASN A 741 -14.99 -43.57 34.99
C ASN A 741 -14.59 -43.88 36.44
N SER A 742 -15.47 -43.62 37.40
CA SER A 742 -15.23 -43.85 38.83
C SER A 742 -14.91 -45.31 39.20
N LEU A 743 -15.21 -46.27 38.31
CA LEU A 743 -14.95 -47.70 38.47
C LEU A 743 -13.57 -48.10 37.90
N GLY A 744 -12.79 -47.16 37.35
CA GLY A 744 -11.49 -47.44 36.73
C GLY A 744 -11.60 -48.08 35.35
N VAL A 745 -12.76 -47.97 34.67
CA VAL A 745 -12.92 -48.41 33.29
C VAL A 745 -12.49 -47.30 32.35
N VAL A 746 -11.53 -47.61 31.49
CA VAL A 746 -10.98 -46.74 30.46
C VAL A 746 -11.83 -46.85 29.20
N THR A 747 -12.26 -45.72 28.66
CA THR A 747 -12.93 -45.63 27.35
C THR A 747 -12.08 -44.78 26.42
N ILE A 748 -11.74 -45.32 25.24
CA ILE A 748 -10.95 -44.61 24.23
C ILE A 748 -11.71 -44.65 22.91
N ASN A 749 -12.26 -43.50 22.51
CA ASN A 749 -12.98 -43.31 21.26
C ASN A 749 -12.20 -42.28 20.41
N PRO A 750 -11.16 -42.70 19.68
CA PRO A 750 -10.29 -41.77 18.97
C PRO A 750 -11.07 -41.02 17.88
N PRO A 751 -10.91 -39.68 17.77
CA PRO A 751 -11.54 -38.92 16.70
C PRO A 751 -10.98 -39.32 15.32
N ASN A 752 -11.81 -39.28 14.27
CA ASN A 752 -11.40 -39.54 12.87
C ASN A 752 -10.42 -38.45 12.37
N ARG A 753 -9.11 -38.64 12.58
CA ARG A 753 -8.04 -37.69 12.22
C ARG A 753 -6.85 -38.41 11.56
N SER A 754 -5.98 -37.66 10.88
CA SER A 754 -4.85 -38.23 10.13
C SER A 754 -3.72 -38.73 11.04
N LEU A 755 -2.94 -39.73 10.58
CA LEU A 755 -1.85 -40.34 11.36
C LEU A 755 -0.77 -39.35 11.82
N ALA A 756 -0.47 -38.32 11.01
CA ALA A 756 0.55 -37.32 11.33
C ALA A 756 0.09 -36.33 12.44
N GLU A 757 -1.21 -36.04 12.53
CA GLU A 757 -1.77 -35.20 13.59
C GLU A 757 -1.77 -35.95 14.93
N LEU A 758 -2.07 -37.26 14.91
CA LEU A 758 -2.05 -38.13 16.08
C LEU A 758 -0.66 -38.25 16.70
N GLU A 759 0.41 -38.35 15.90
CA GLU A 759 1.80 -38.46 16.40
C GLU A 759 2.28 -37.19 17.14
N SER A 760 1.84 -36.01 16.73
CA SER A 760 2.21 -34.74 17.37
C SER A 760 1.58 -34.56 18.76
N GLU A 761 0.38 -35.11 18.98
CA GLU A 761 -0.39 -34.94 20.21
C GLU A 761 -0.03 -35.95 21.32
N ILE A 762 0.69 -37.03 21.01
CA ILE A 762 1.07 -38.07 21.99
C ILE A 762 1.81 -37.44 23.18
N THR A 763 2.73 -36.51 22.91
CA THR A 763 3.48 -35.85 23.98
C THR A 763 2.57 -35.08 24.93
N GLU A 764 1.53 -34.43 24.41
CA GLU A 764 0.56 -33.67 25.18
C GLU A 764 -0.34 -34.59 26.01
N GLN A 765 -0.82 -35.68 25.40
CA GLN A 765 -1.60 -36.71 26.06
C GLN A 765 -0.82 -37.33 27.23
N THR A 766 0.45 -37.70 27.03
CA THR A 766 1.33 -38.23 28.07
C THR A 766 1.48 -37.27 29.25
N ALA A 767 1.64 -35.97 28.99
CA ALA A 767 1.74 -34.98 30.06
C ALA A 767 0.44 -34.86 30.87
N VAL A 768 -0.72 -34.82 30.19
CA VAL A 768 -2.03 -34.75 30.85
C VAL A 768 -2.29 -35.99 31.70
N TRP A 769 -2.04 -37.19 31.17
CA TRP A 769 -2.25 -38.44 31.91
C TRP A 769 -1.25 -38.67 33.03
N ASN A 770 0.02 -38.26 32.88
CA ASN A 770 0.99 -38.28 33.98
C ASN A 770 0.52 -37.39 35.14
N THR A 771 0.09 -36.16 34.85
CA THR A 771 -0.42 -35.24 35.87
C THR A 771 -1.75 -35.71 36.48
N LEU A 772 -2.66 -36.29 35.68
CA LEU A 772 -3.88 -36.92 36.20
C LEU A 772 -3.56 -38.11 37.12
N LEU A 773 -2.58 -38.94 36.76
CA LEU A 773 -2.15 -40.07 37.59
C LEU A 773 -1.58 -39.61 38.94
N GLU A 774 -0.78 -38.54 38.94
CA GLU A 774 -0.27 -37.92 40.16
C GLU A 774 -1.43 -37.39 41.05
N LEU A 775 -2.41 -36.70 40.45
CA LEU A 775 -3.57 -36.18 41.17
C LEU A 775 -4.46 -37.33 41.73
N TYR A 776 -4.67 -38.40 40.97
CA TYR A 776 -5.44 -39.57 41.42
C TYR A 776 -4.75 -40.35 42.54
N LEU A 777 -3.42 -40.45 42.54
CA LEU A 777 -2.66 -41.09 43.60
C LEU A 777 -2.60 -40.24 44.88
N THR A 778 -2.61 -38.92 44.73
CA THR A 778 -2.69 -37.96 45.85
C THR A 778 -4.07 -38.02 46.53
N SER A 779 -5.13 -38.30 45.77
CA SER A 779 -6.50 -38.43 46.25
C SER A 779 -6.79 -39.83 46.81
N THR A 780 -7.21 -39.92 48.07
CA THR A 780 -7.49 -41.21 48.74
C THR A 780 -8.67 -41.99 48.11
N HIS A 781 -9.57 -41.29 47.42
CA HIS A 781 -10.81 -41.86 46.85
C HIS A 781 -10.70 -42.21 45.36
N GLU A 782 -9.59 -41.90 44.69
CA GLU A 782 -9.44 -42.05 43.23
C GLU A 782 -8.39 -43.08 42.82
N LYS A 783 -7.86 -43.87 43.77
CA LYS A 783 -6.90 -44.96 43.49
C LYS A 783 -7.44 -46.02 42.52
N THR A 784 -8.76 -46.20 42.44
CA THR A 784 -9.41 -47.07 41.44
C THR A 784 -9.27 -46.54 40.01
N LYS A 785 -9.36 -45.20 39.82
CA LYS A 785 -9.08 -44.55 38.53
C LYS A 785 -7.61 -44.73 38.15
N ALA A 786 -6.69 -44.55 39.10
CA ALA A 786 -5.26 -44.76 38.89
C ALA A 786 -4.93 -46.19 38.42
N ILE A 787 -5.55 -47.22 39.04
CA ILE A 787 -5.43 -48.62 38.60
C ILE A 787 -5.94 -48.80 37.16
N GLY A 788 -7.07 -48.18 36.83
CA GLY A 788 -7.64 -48.21 35.48
C GLY A 788 -6.68 -47.68 34.43
N VAL A 789 -6.08 -46.51 34.70
CA VAL A 789 -5.06 -45.90 33.83
C VAL A 789 -3.87 -46.82 33.65
N LEU A 790 -3.28 -47.31 34.75
CA LEU A 790 -2.09 -48.19 34.69
C LEU A 790 -2.37 -49.49 33.92
N ARG A 791 -3.56 -50.09 34.10
CA ARG A 791 -3.96 -51.30 33.39
C ARG A 791 -4.01 -51.11 31.87
N SER A 792 -4.36 -49.93 31.39
CA SER A 792 -4.41 -49.63 29.96
C SER A 792 -3.04 -49.60 29.27
N GLY A 793 -1.94 -49.50 30.03
CA GLY A 793 -0.58 -49.54 29.47
C GLY A 793 -0.13 -50.94 29.03
N GLY A 794 -0.79 -51.99 29.53
CA GLY A 794 -0.37 -53.37 29.35
C GLY A 794 -1.00 -54.08 28.17
N ASP A 795 -0.28 -55.07 27.63
CA ASP A 795 -0.88 -56.05 26.73
C ASP A 795 -1.75 -57.01 27.55
N THR A 796 -3.05 -56.74 27.63
CA THR A 796 -3.99 -57.74 28.15
C THR A 796 -4.01 -58.97 27.23
N ILE A 797 -4.35 -60.14 27.78
CA ILE A 797 -4.35 -61.49 27.17
C ILE A 797 -5.17 -61.60 25.86
N THR A 798 -5.86 -60.55 25.44
CA THR A 798 -6.67 -60.46 24.23
C THR A 798 -6.12 -59.45 23.22
N GLY A 799 -4.96 -59.74 22.63
CA GLY A 799 -4.49 -59.16 21.36
C GLY A 799 -3.87 -57.75 21.40
N SER A 800 -2.83 -57.52 20.59
CA SER A 800 -2.04 -56.28 20.53
C SER A 800 -2.74 -55.11 19.81
N HIS A 801 -4.07 -55.09 19.73
CA HIS A 801 -4.84 -54.16 18.90
C HIS A 801 -5.81 -53.25 19.66
N ASP A 802 -5.85 -53.30 21.00
CA ASP A 802 -6.66 -52.37 21.79
C ASP A 802 -5.97 -51.00 21.96
N PRO A 803 -6.72 -49.89 21.88
CA PRO A 803 -6.18 -48.56 22.09
C PRO A 803 -5.72 -48.39 23.55
N LYS A 804 -4.52 -47.83 23.75
CA LYS A 804 -3.90 -47.61 25.06
C LYS A 804 -3.92 -46.13 25.43
N LEU A 805 -4.01 -45.80 26.73
CA LEU A 805 -3.75 -44.43 27.17
C LEU A 805 -2.23 -44.17 27.13
N PRO A 806 -1.78 -43.04 26.57
CA PRO A 806 -0.38 -42.70 26.57
C PRO A 806 0.01 -42.09 27.92
N PHE A 807 0.84 -42.80 28.68
CA PHE A 807 1.51 -42.30 29.88
C PHE A 807 2.94 -42.84 29.91
N ASP A 808 3.83 -42.22 30.68
CA ASP A 808 5.22 -42.67 30.80
C ASP A 808 5.34 -43.74 31.90
N ASN A 809 5.70 -44.97 31.51
CA ASN A 809 5.86 -46.10 32.42
C ASN A 809 6.92 -45.85 33.50
N MET A 810 8.01 -45.14 33.19
CA MET A 810 9.07 -44.85 34.17
C MET A 810 8.61 -43.78 35.16
N HIS A 811 7.90 -42.76 34.69
CA HIS A 811 7.29 -41.76 35.57
C HIS A 811 6.21 -42.39 36.47
N ALA A 812 5.37 -43.26 35.91
CA ALA A 812 4.36 -44.00 36.65
C ALA A 812 4.98 -44.92 37.72
N LEU A 813 6.14 -45.54 37.47
CA LEU A 813 6.88 -46.32 38.48
C LEU A 813 7.33 -45.43 39.64
N ILE A 814 7.87 -44.25 39.35
CA ILE A 814 8.32 -43.31 40.38
C ILE A 814 7.12 -42.86 41.22
N LEU A 815 6.00 -42.51 40.58
CA LEU A 815 4.76 -42.16 41.27
C LEU A 815 4.24 -43.33 42.14
N CYS A 816 4.16 -44.54 41.60
CA CYS A 816 3.71 -45.70 42.37
C CYS A 816 4.66 -46.03 43.54
N SER A 817 5.97 -45.85 43.37
CA SER A 817 6.96 -46.05 44.44
C SER A 817 6.84 -44.97 45.54
N THR A 818 6.76 -43.70 45.15
CA THR A 818 6.65 -42.56 46.08
C THR A 818 5.35 -42.61 46.90
N PHE A 819 4.24 -43.02 46.29
CA PHE A 819 2.95 -43.21 46.96
C PHE A 819 2.73 -44.62 47.55
N GLN A 820 3.76 -45.49 47.55
CA GLN A 820 3.74 -46.87 48.08
C GLN A 820 2.58 -47.74 47.52
N PHE A 821 2.30 -47.60 46.23
CA PHE A 821 1.21 -48.29 45.55
C PHE A 821 1.67 -49.63 44.93
N THR A 822 1.64 -50.71 45.73
CA THR A 822 2.18 -52.04 45.37
C THR A 822 1.51 -52.67 44.15
N ASP A 823 0.19 -52.57 44.05
CA ASP A 823 -0.56 -53.16 42.94
C ASP A 823 -0.20 -52.50 41.60
N GLY A 824 0.13 -51.20 41.63
CA GLY A 824 0.62 -50.46 40.46
C GLY A 824 2.06 -50.83 40.08
N LEU A 825 2.95 -51.01 41.06
CA LEU A 825 4.34 -51.42 40.82
C LEU A 825 4.43 -52.80 40.15
N MET A 826 3.69 -53.77 40.67
CA MET A 826 3.64 -55.13 40.11
C MET A 826 3.17 -55.12 38.66
N LEU A 827 2.07 -54.42 38.40
CA LEU A 827 1.48 -54.31 37.08
C LEU A 827 2.42 -53.60 36.09
N LEU A 828 3.11 -52.54 36.52
CA LEU A 828 4.11 -51.86 35.69
C LEU A 828 5.34 -52.74 35.39
N TRP A 829 5.88 -53.45 36.38
CA TRP A 829 7.02 -54.37 36.15
C TRP A 829 6.67 -55.50 35.18
N GLU A 830 5.46 -56.06 35.27
CA GLU A 830 4.96 -57.05 34.33
C GLU A 830 4.85 -56.46 32.91
N GLN A 831 4.31 -55.25 32.76
CA GLN A 831 4.15 -54.57 31.46
C GLN A 831 5.49 -54.20 30.80
N MET A 832 6.50 -53.80 31.57
CA MET A 832 7.83 -53.48 31.05
C MET A 832 8.70 -54.71 30.81
N GLY A 833 8.17 -55.91 31.06
CA GLY A 833 8.94 -57.15 30.98
C GLY A 833 10.10 -57.19 31.96
N MET A 834 10.01 -56.49 33.09
CA MET A 834 10.99 -56.53 34.18
C MET A 834 10.69 -57.70 35.12
N TYR A 835 10.57 -58.90 34.53
CA TYR A 835 10.21 -60.13 35.24
C TYR A 835 11.25 -60.52 36.30
N GLU A 836 12.51 -60.11 36.11
CA GLU A 836 13.55 -60.33 37.12
C GLU A 836 13.29 -59.54 38.39
N ASP A 837 12.81 -58.29 38.27
CA ASP A 837 12.51 -57.43 39.42
C ASP A 837 11.24 -57.87 40.14
N VAL A 838 10.25 -58.40 39.40
CA VAL A 838 9.11 -59.13 39.98
C VAL A 838 9.59 -60.30 40.84
N LEU A 839 10.51 -61.12 40.30
CA LEU A 839 11.06 -62.27 41.02
C LEU A 839 11.91 -61.83 42.22
N ARG A 840 12.78 -60.83 42.08
CA ARG A 840 13.59 -60.27 43.18
C ARG A 840 12.72 -59.70 44.29
N PHE A 841 11.65 -58.98 43.96
CA PHE A 841 10.70 -58.45 44.92
C PHE A 841 10.08 -59.57 45.78
N TRP A 842 9.62 -60.66 45.15
CA TRP A 842 9.08 -61.81 45.89
C TRP A 842 10.16 -62.62 46.62
N MET A 843 11.39 -62.70 46.09
CA MET A 843 12.53 -63.33 46.76
C MET A 843 12.95 -62.56 48.01
N GLU A 844 13.06 -61.24 47.93
CA GLU A 844 13.34 -60.36 49.07
C GLU A 844 12.24 -60.46 50.13
N ARG A 845 10.96 -60.46 49.71
CA ARG A 845 9.83 -60.66 50.62
C ARG A 845 9.80 -62.07 51.25
N ALA A 846 10.31 -63.08 50.55
CA ALA A 846 10.42 -64.43 51.09
C ALA A 846 11.55 -64.58 52.12
N LEU A 847 12.66 -63.84 51.94
CA LEU A 847 13.82 -63.81 52.84
C LEU A 847 13.61 -62.88 54.04
N ASP A 848 12.94 -61.75 53.82
CA ASP A 848 12.60 -60.77 54.85
C ASP A 848 11.15 -60.28 54.67
N PRO A 849 10.19 -60.91 55.39
CA PRO A 849 8.79 -60.55 55.33
C PRO A 849 8.47 -59.14 55.88
N SER A 850 9.44 -58.44 56.50
CA SER A 850 9.23 -57.13 57.14
C SER A 850 9.38 -55.92 56.21
N ILE A 851 9.86 -56.12 54.97
CA ILE A 851 10.24 -55.04 54.04
C ILE A 851 9.04 -54.17 53.59
N ILE A 852 7.79 -54.67 53.62
CA ILE A 852 6.59 -53.87 53.27
C ILE A 852 5.39 -54.28 54.14
N PRO A 853 4.93 -53.42 55.08
CA PRO A 853 3.77 -53.72 55.93
C PRO A 853 2.47 -53.48 55.17
N SER A 854 1.87 -54.52 54.61
CA SER A 854 0.55 -54.41 53.95
C SER A 854 -0.64 -54.84 54.80
N SER A 855 -0.45 -55.32 56.03
CA SER A 855 -1.52 -55.40 57.04
C SER A 855 -0.97 -55.70 58.44
N VAL A 856 -1.71 -55.29 59.48
CA VAL A 856 -1.26 -55.22 60.88
C VAL A 856 -1.28 -56.58 61.60
N ASP A 857 -1.78 -57.66 60.98
CA ASP A 857 -1.90 -58.99 61.60
C ASP A 857 -1.43 -60.12 60.65
N LEU A 858 -0.11 -60.28 60.46
CA LEU A 858 0.43 -61.31 59.56
C LEU A 858 1.38 -62.28 60.26
N ASP A 859 1.08 -63.57 60.09
CA ASP A 859 1.98 -64.68 60.42
C ASP A 859 3.15 -64.71 59.42
N LEU A 860 4.32 -64.30 59.90
CA LEU A 860 5.56 -64.11 59.11
C LEU A 860 5.99 -65.39 58.37
N GLU A 861 5.76 -66.57 58.96
CA GLU A 861 6.07 -67.85 58.31
C GLU A 861 5.13 -68.17 57.14
N SER A 862 3.86 -67.79 57.26
CA SER A 862 2.86 -67.99 56.21
C SER A 862 3.14 -67.11 55.00
N GLU A 863 3.52 -65.85 55.23
CA GLU A 863 3.87 -64.91 54.16
C GLU A 863 5.18 -65.28 53.46
N SER A 864 6.21 -65.72 54.20
CA SER A 864 7.46 -66.23 53.59
C SER A 864 7.19 -67.44 52.68
N ARG A 865 6.32 -68.37 53.10
CA ARG A 865 5.90 -69.52 52.28
C ARG A 865 5.12 -69.12 51.03
N LYS A 866 4.17 -68.19 51.16
CA LYS A 866 3.41 -67.68 50.01
C LYS A 866 4.31 -66.94 49.02
N ALA A 867 5.26 -66.14 49.52
CA ALA A 867 6.22 -65.41 48.69
C ALA A 867 7.16 -66.37 47.94
N SER A 868 7.73 -67.39 48.60
CA SER A 868 8.60 -68.37 47.94
C SER A 868 7.85 -69.21 46.89
N GLN A 869 6.58 -69.51 47.13
CA GLN A 869 5.72 -70.17 46.14
C GLN A 869 5.39 -69.25 44.96
N ARG A 870 5.18 -67.95 45.21
CA ARG A 870 4.96 -66.94 44.16
C ARG A 870 6.15 -66.85 43.20
N VAL A 871 7.38 -66.94 43.70
CA VAL A 871 8.61 -66.99 42.88
C VAL A 871 8.56 -68.13 41.87
N LEU A 872 8.12 -69.33 42.28
CA LEU A 872 8.01 -70.47 41.37
C LEU A 872 6.88 -70.30 40.35
N ILE A 873 5.73 -69.78 40.76
CA ILE A 873 4.61 -69.49 39.85
C ILE A 873 5.07 -68.53 38.74
N HIS A 874 5.83 -67.49 39.11
CA HIS A 874 6.37 -66.54 38.14
C HIS A 874 7.53 -67.14 37.32
N LEU A 875 8.34 -68.05 37.86
CA LEU A 875 9.34 -68.78 37.07
C LEU A 875 8.69 -69.69 36.02
N ASP A 876 7.60 -70.38 36.36
CA ASP A 876 6.89 -71.22 35.39
C ASP A 876 6.24 -70.38 34.27
N GLN A 877 5.79 -69.16 34.61
CA GLN A 877 5.20 -68.22 33.65
C GLN A 877 6.25 -67.56 32.74
N TYR A 878 7.39 -67.12 33.28
CA TYR A 878 8.37 -66.31 32.56
C TYR A 878 9.63 -67.07 32.13
N GLY A 879 9.94 -68.19 32.78
CA GLY A 879 11.15 -68.99 32.58
C GLY A 879 11.36 -69.48 31.14
N PRO A 880 10.35 -70.07 30.46
CA PRO A 880 10.52 -70.55 29.09
C PRO A 880 10.94 -69.45 28.10
N ALA A 881 10.55 -68.20 28.35
CA ALA A 881 10.93 -67.06 27.52
C ALA A 881 12.30 -66.46 27.87
N ARG A 882 12.81 -66.68 29.10
CA ARG A 882 14.06 -66.11 29.59
C ARG A 882 14.90 -67.13 30.37
N PRO A 883 15.82 -67.84 29.68
CA PRO A 883 16.64 -68.90 30.28
C PRO A 883 17.47 -68.47 31.50
N HIS A 884 17.91 -67.21 31.59
CA HIS A 884 18.71 -66.71 32.72
C HIS A 884 17.95 -66.69 34.06
N LEU A 885 16.60 -66.69 34.05
CA LEU A 885 15.80 -66.70 35.27
C LEU A 885 15.94 -68.02 36.03
N TYR A 886 16.21 -69.13 35.32
CA TYR A 886 16.48 -70.42 35.93
C TYR A 886 17.76 -70.38 36.78
N GLU A 887 18.80 -69.66 36.34
CA GLU A 887 20.03 -69.48 37.11
C GLU A 887 19.77 -68.68 38.40
N LEU A 888 19.02 -67.57 38.29
CA LEU A 888 18.69 -66.70 39.42
C LEU A 888 17.86 -67.45 40.46
N VAL A 889 16.81 -68.15 40.03
CA VAL A 889 15.96 -68.92 40.93
C VAL A 889 16.70 -70.12 41.51
N LEU A 890 17.55 -70.82 40.74
CA LEU A 890 18.40 -71.89 41.25
C LEU A 890 19.34 -71.41 42.36
N ARG A 891 19.92 -70.21 42.20
CA ARG A 891 20.74 -69.55 43.24
C ARG A 891 19.91 -69.18 44.48
N PHE A 892 18.67 -68.72 44.29
CA PHE A 892 17.75 -68.39 45.38
C PHE A 892 17.32 -69.63 46.17
N LEU A 893 16.89 -70.70 45.50
CA LEU A 893 16.45 -71.94 46.14
C LEU A 893 17.58 -72.63 46.92
N THR A 894 18.83 -72.38 46.56
CA THR A 894 20.03 -72.91 47.22
C THR A 894 20.67 -71.92 48.20
N SER A 895 20.03 -70.79 48.48
CA SER A 895 20.56 -69.76 49.39
C SER A 895 20.49 -70.14 50.86
N THR A 896 19.43 -70.85 51.28
CA THR A 896 19.19 -71.26 52.68
C THR A 896 18.77 -72.73 52.73
N SER A 897 19.16 -73.45 53.79
CA SER A 897 18.81 -74.87 53.99
C SER A 897 17.29 -75.11 54.01
N GLU A 898 16.55 -74.15 54.57
CA GLU A 898 15.10 -74.20 54.67
C GLU A 898 14.41 -74.09 53.30
N LEU A 899 14.90 -73.22 52.41
CA LEU A 899 14.37 -73.10 51.03
C LEU A 899 14.69 -74.34 50.19
N LEU A 900 15.91 -74.89 50.32
CA LEU A 900 16.31 -76.09 49.59
C LEU A 900 15.51 -77.32 50.04
N HIS A 901 15.24 -77.46 51.35
CA HIS A 901 14.43 -78.57 51.86
C HIS A 901 12.99 -78.48 51.34
N ARG A 902 12.41 -77.27 51.31
CA ARG A 902 11.05 -77.02 50.82
C ARG A 902 10.90 -77.27 49.31
N HIS A 903 11.92 -76.94 48.50
CA HIS A 903 11.85 -76.96 47.03
C HIS A 903 12.80 -77.96 46.35
N SER A 904 13.21 -79.02 47.06
CA SER A 904 14.17 -80.02 46.55
C SER A 904 13.74 -80.67 45.22
N ALA A 905 12.46 -80.98 45.06
CA ALA A 905 11.91 -81.55 43.83
C ALA A 905 11.91 -80.55 42.65
N ASP A 906 11.76 -79.25 42.94
CA ASP A 906 11.73 -78.20 41.91
C ASP A 906 13.14 -77.92 41.38
N VAL A 907 14.17 -78.06 42.22
CA VAL A 907 15.58 -77.97 41.79
C VAL A 907 15.91 -79.03 40.74
N THR A 908 15.46 -80.28 40.91
CA THR A 908 15.69 -81.34 39.91
C THR A 908 15.04 -81.01 38.56
N LYS A 909 13.79 -80.52 38.58
CA LYS A 909 13.09 -80.09 37.35
C LYS A 909 13.83 -78.95 36.65
N ILE A 910 14.36 -77.98 37.40
CA ILE A 910 15.13 -76.86 36.85
C ILE A 910 16.42 -77.37 36.18
N LEU A 911 17.12 -78.35 36.77
CA LEU A 911 18.32 -78.95 36.18
C LEU A 911 18.05 -79.68 34.86
N ASP A 912 16.92 -80.39 34.75
CA ASP A 912 16.52 -81.05 33.51
C ASP A 912 16.22 -80.04 32.39
N VAL A 913 15.57 -78.91 32.74
CA VAL A 913 15.29 -77.82 31.78
C VAL A 913 16.60 -77.14 31.33
N ILE A 914 17.52 -76.91 32.27
CA ILE A 914 18.85 -76.37 31.98
C ILE A 914 19.62 -77.24 30.98
N GLU A 915 19.51 -78.56 31.08
CA GLU A 915 20.16 -79.50 30.16
C GLU A 915 19.51 -79.50 28.78
N ARG A 916 18.18 -79.66 28.73
CA ARG A 916 17.43 -79.73 27.46
C ARG A 916 17.64 -78.47 26.62
N GLU A 917 17.60 -77.31 27.26
CA GLU A 917 17.74 -76.02 26.59
C GLU A 917 19.20 -75.52 26.53
N LYS A 918 20.17 -76.34 26.99
CA LYS A 918 21.61 -76.01 27.05
C LYS A 918 21.92 -74.65 27.70
N ILE A 919 21.21 -74.31 28.77
CA ILE A 919 21.26 -72.99 29.42
C ILE A 919 22.62 -72.71 30.03
N MET A 920 23.28 -73.72 30.63
CA MET A 920 24.58 -73.54 31.25
C MET A 920 25.43 -74.82 31.20
N PRO A 921 26.78 -74.71 31.16
CA PRO A 921 27.66 -75.86 31.11
C PRO A 921 27.68 -76.65 32.44
N PRO A 922 28.05 -77.95 32.41
CA PRO A 922 28.13 -78.80 33.59
C PRO A 922 28.97 -78.27 34.74
N LEU A 923 30.08 -77.61 34.40
CA LEU A 923 30.93 -76.98 35.39
C LEU A 923 30.23 -75.79 36.08
N GLY A 924 29.42 -75.04 35.34
CA GLY A 924 28.66 -73.91 35.88
C GLY A 924 27.61 -74.35 36.88
N VAL A 925 26.83 -75.41 36.57
CA VAL A 925 25.82 -75.95 37.50
C VAL A 925 26.46 -76.34 38.83
N VAL A 926 27.58 -77.06 38.77
CA VAL A 926 28.30 -77.52 39.96
C VAL A 926 28.82 -76.34 40.78
N GLN A 927 29.33 -75.29 40.13
CA GLN A 927 29.81 -74.09 40.82
C GLN A 927 28.69 -73.34 41.57
N ILE A 928 27.50 -73.23 40.99
CA ILE A 928 26.35 -72.57 41.64
C ILE A 928 25.90 -73.36 42.87
N LEU A 929 25.75 -74.68 42.72
CA LEU A 929 25.30 -75.56 43.80
C LEU A 929 26.33 -75.66 44.95
N ALA A 930 27.63 -75.56 44.63
CA ALA A 930 28.71 -75.62 45.62
C ALA A 930 28.85 -74.35 46.46
N ARG A 931 28.32 -73.21 45.99
CA ARG A 931 28.63 -71.87 46.55
C ARG A 931 28.22 -71.70 48.02
N ASN A 932 27.09 -72.24 48.43
CA ASN A 932 26.52 -72.00 49.77
C ASN A 932 26.69 -73.20 50.73
N GLY A 933 27.32 -74.29 50.30
CA GLY A 933 27.56 -75.49 51.13
C GLY A 933 26.30 -76.29 51.52
N VAL A 934 25.13 -75.93 50.97
CA VAL A 934 23.82 -76.52 51.32
C VAL A 934 23.48 -77.74 50.42
N ALA A 935 23.96 -77.77 49.18
CA ALA A 935 23.65 -78.84 48.22
C ALA A 935 24.61 -80.04 48.35
N SER A 936 24.07 -81.27 48.31
CA SER A 936 24.86 -82.50 48.33
C SER A 936 25.19 -83.00 46.91
N VAL A 937 26.35 -83.65 46.73
CA VAL A 937 26.77 -84.26 45.45
C VAL A 937 25.75 -85.30 44.94
N GLY A 938 24.99 -85.91 45.85
CA GLY A 938 23.92 -86.85 45.50
C GLY A 938 22.84 -86.26 44.58
N LEU A 939 22.62 -84.94 44.63
CA LEU A 939 21.62 -84.25 43.82
C LEU A 939 21.99 -84.18 42.31
N VAL A 940 23.29 -84.26 41.97
CA VAL A 940 23.81 -83.96 40.61
C VAL A 940 24.56 -85.16 39.98
N LYS A 941 24.79 -86.24 40.73
CA LYS A 941 25.62 -87.39 40.31
C LYS A 941 25.15 -88.07 39.01
N ALA A 942 23.84 -88.32 38.88
CA ALA A 942 23.29 -89.00 37.71
C ALA A 942 23.45 -88.16 36.44
N TRP A 943 23.26 -86.85 36.58
CA TRP A 943 23.36 -85.88 35.50
C TRP A 943 24.77 -85.76 34.89
N LEU A 944 25.82 -85.68 35.72
CA LEU A 944 27.20 -85.52 35.25
C LEU A 944 27.75 -86.72 34.44
N MET A 945 27.31 -87.94 34.75
CA MET A 945 27.85 -89.15 34.12
C MET A 945 27.46 -89.28 32.65
N THR A 946 26.24 -88.86 32.28
CA THR A 946 25.75 -88.92 30.90
C THR A 946 26.60 -88.06 29.96
N ARG A 947 27.00 -86.87 30.41
CA ARG A 947 27.67 -85.87 29.57
C ARG A 947 29.10 -86.22 29.15
N ILE A 948 29.85 -86.91 30.00
CA ILE A 948 31.26 -87.23 29.74
C ILE A 948 31.41 -88.21 28.56
N ASN A 949 30.44 -89.10 28.37
CA ASN A 949 30.50 -90.10 27.31
C ASN A 949 30.30 -89.51 25.90
N GLU A 950 29.38 -88.56 25.75
CA GLU A 950 29.08 -87.94 24.44
C GLU A 950 30.30 -87.22 23.85
N SER A 951 30.98 -86.41 24.66
CA SER A 951 32.13 -85.59 24.20
C SER A 951 33.30 -86.42 23.67
N ARG A 952 33.49 -87.66 24.14
CA ARG A 952 34.58 -88.53 23.65
C ARG A 952 34.38 -88.98 22.20
N SER A 953 33.14 -89.17 21.77
CA SER A 953 32.84 -89.69 20.44
C SER A 953 33.15 -88.67 19.33
N GLU A 954 32.97 -87.38 19.59
CA GLU A 954 33.17 -86.31 18.60
C GLU A 954 34.66 -86.10 18.24
N VAL A 955 35.56 -86.23 19.21
CA VAL A 955 37.00 -86.00 19.00
C VAL A 955 37.64 -87.00 18.01
N GLU A 956 37.07 -88.20 17.89
CA GLU A 956 37.64 -89.26 17.07
C GLU A 956 37.31 -89.13 15.57
N SER A 957 36.18 -88.51 15.21
CA SER A 957 35.83 -88.25 13.81
C SER A 957 36.74 -87.20 13.17
N ASP A 958 37.05 -86.12 13.87
CA ASP A 958 37.79 -84.97 13.31
C ASP A 958 39.22 -85.33 12.90
N ARG A 959 39.87 -86.24 13.65
CA ARG A 959 41.25 -86.67 13.36
C ARG A 959 41.40 -87.31 11.98
N LYS A 960 40.39 -88.07 11.52
CA LYS A 960 40.46 -88.78 10.24
C LYS A 960 40.43 -87.83 9.04
N LEU A 961 39.71 -86.72 9.17
CA LEU A 961 39.53 -85.74 8.08
C LEU A 961 40.82 -84.94 7.78
N ILE A 962 41.62 -84.66 8.82
CA ILE A 962 42.85 -83.87 8.70
C ILE A 962 43.90 -84.60 7.85
N GLU A 963 43.96 -85.92 7.94
CA GLU A 963 44.97 -86.73 7.25
C GLU A 963 44.73 -86.78 5.74
N SER A 964 43.47 -86.86 5.29
CA SER A 964 43.14 -86.88 3.87
C SER A 964 43.57 -85.58 3.16
N TYR A 965 43.28 -84.41 3.73
CA TYR A 965 43.58 -83.13 3.08
C TYR A 965 45.09 -82.89 2.87
N ARG A 966 45.94 -83.33 3.80
CA ARG A 966 47.40 -83.15 3.68
C ARG A 966 48.01 -83.88 2.48
N THR A 967 47.48 -85.06 2.16
CA THR A 967 48.00 -85.86 1.04
C THR A 967 47.73 -85.21 -0.31
N GLU A 968 46.55 -84.63 -0.49
CA GLU A 968 46.12 -83.99 -1.73
C GLU A 968 46.91 -82.70 -2.02
N THR A 969 47.14 -81.86 -1.01
CA THR A 969 47.90 -80.60 -1.17
C THR A 969 49.32 -80.84 -1.68
N LYS A 970 49.98 -81.91 -1.21
CA LYS A 970 51.35 -82.24 -1.63
C LYS A 970 51.44 -82.61 -3.11
N ALA A 971 50.45 -83.33 -3.64
CA ALA A 971 50.41 -83.72 -5.04
C ALA A 971 50.26 -82.50 -5.97
N LYS A 972 49.41 -81.54 -5.61
CA LYS A 972 49.15 -80.33 -6.41
C LYS A 972 50.35 -79.38 -6.50
N LEU A 973 51.14 -79.26 -5.43
CA LEU A 973 52.35 -78.42 -5.45
C LEU A 973 53.41 -78.93 -6.43
N GLN A 974 53.57 -80.25 -6.54
CA GLN A 974 54.50 -80.84 -7.51
C GLN A 974 54.07 -80.52 -8.95
N GLU A 975 52.78 -80.62 -9.25
CA GLU A 975 52.22 -80.30 -10.58
C GLU A 975 52.50 -78.84 -11.00
N ILE A 976 52.43 -77.89 -10.08
CA ILE A 976 52.72 -76.46 -10.34
C ILE A 976 54.21 -76.25 -10.68
N THR A 977 55.11 -76.88 -9.92
CA THR A 977 56.55 -76.74 -10.16
C THR A 977 56.97 -77.26 -11.54
N GLU A 978 56.35 -78.35 -12.00
CA GLU A 978 56.64 -78.92 -13.33
C GLU A 978 56.09 -78.08 -14.50
N LEU A 979 55.06 -77.25 -14.26
CA LEU A 979 54.43 -76.41 -15.30
C LEU A 979 55.09 -75.05 -15.48
N SER A 980 55.84 -74.57 -14.48
CA SER A 980 56.38 -73.20 -14.44
C SER A 980 57.83 -73.09 -14.89
N ASP A 981 58.47 -74.19 -15.28
CA ASP A 981 59.89 -74.23 -15.69
C ASP A 981 60.08 -73.83 -17.17
N PRO A 982 60.73 -72.67 -17.46
CA PRO A 982 60.90 -72.17 -18.83
C PRO A 982 62.12 -72.77 -19.56
N GLU A 983 63.07 -73.42 -18.86
CA GLU A 983 64.33 -73.90 -19.45
C GLU A 983 64.20 -75.30 -20.06
N HIS A 984 63.16 -76.06 -19.67
CA HIS A 984 62.94 -77.42 -20.15
C HIS A 984 61.82 -77.46 -21.22
N PRO A 985 62.15 -77.59 -22.52
CA PRO A 985 61.15 -77.63 -23.58
C PRO A 985 60.26 -78.87 -23.45
N ARG A 986 58.94 -78.67 -23.35
CA ARG A 986 57.95 -79.76 -23.34
C ARG A 986 57.61 -80.23 -24.75
N VAL A 987 57.73 -81.53 -24.98
CA VAL A 987 57.36 -82.17 -26.25
C VAL A 987 55.85 -82.49 -26.25
N PHE A 988 55.10 -81.85 -27.14
CA PHE A 988 53.69 -82.15 -27.37
C PHE A 988 53.57 -83.34 -28.34
N HIS A 989 53.22 -84.52 -27.82
CA HIS A 989 53.06 -85.74 -28.61
C HIS A 989 51.68 -85.88 -29.29
N VAL A 990 50.83 -84.85 -29.19
CA VAL A 990 49.45 -84.92 -29.66
C VAL A 990 49.42 -84.67 -31.17
N THR A 991 49.01 -85.69 -31.94
CA THR A 991 49.00 -85.67 -33.42
C THR A 991 47.63 -85.35 -34.02
N ARG A 992 46.61 -85.11 -33.19
CA ARG A 992 45.23 -84.82 -33.61
C ARG A 992 44.71 -83.54 -32.98
N CYS A 993 43.94 -82.77 -33.73
CA CYS A 993 43.33 -81.53 -33.24
C CYS A 993 42.19 -81.85 -32.26
N ALA A 994 42.19 -81.21 -31.09
CA ALA A 994 41.20 -81.47 -30.05
C ALA A 994 39.78 -80.96 -30.41
N THR A 995 39.63 -80.08 -31.40
CA THR A 995 38.32 -79.60 -31.87
C THR A 995 37.73 -80.50 -32.97
N CYS A 996 38.49 -80.79 -34.04
CA CYS A 996 37.97 -81.52 -35.20
C CYS A 996 38.37 -83.00 -35.25
N GLY A 997 39.32 -83.44 -34.43
CA GLY A 997 39.80 -84.82 -34.37
C GLY A 997 40.71 -85.28 -35.52
N SER A 998 40.88 -84.47 -36.58
CA SER A 998 41.76 -84.78 -37.71
C SER A 998 43.24 -84.63 -37.36
N SER A 999 44.12 -85.24 -38.17
CA SER A 999 45.58 -85.09 -38.04
C SER A 999 45.99 -83.61 -38.11
N LEU A 1000 46.92 -83.20 -37.26
CA LEU A 1000 47.39 -81.83 -37.16
C LEU A 1000 48.27 -81.45 -38.35
N ASP A 1001 47.85 -80.44 -39.12
CA ASP A 1001 48.57 -79.87 -40.26
C ASP A 1001 49.02 -78.43 -39.92
N LEU A 1002 50.19 -78.02 -40.41
CA LEU A 1002 50.76 -76.69 -40.11
C LEU A 1002 49.93 -75.56 -40.76
N PRO A 1003 49.69 -74.43 -40.06
CA PRO A 1003 50.16 -74.07 -38.71
C PRO A 1003 49.27 -74.59 -37.55
N THR A 1004 49.91 -75.05 -36.47
CA THR A 1004 49.27 -75.61 -35.25
C THR A 1004 49.60 -74.78 -34.01
N ILE A 1005 48.67 -74.74 -33.03
CA ILE A 1005 48.84 -74.04 -31.75
C ILE A 1005 48.73 -75.08 -30.62
N HIS A 1006 49.68 -75.05 -29.68
CA HIS A 1006 49.76 -75.96 -28.54
C HIS A 1006 49.67 -75.17 -27.23
N PHE A 1007 48.78 -75.59 -26.33
CA PHE A 1007 48.66 -75.00 -24.99
C PHE A 1007 49.40 -75.87 -23.96
N MET A 1008 49.95 -75.27 -22.90
CA MET A 1008 50.71 -75.99 -21.84
C MET A 1008 49.88 -77.03 -21.07
N CYS A 1009 48.55 -76.98 -21.17
CA CYS A 1009 47.65 -78.05 -20.74
C CYS A 1009 47.69 -79.32 -21.63
N LYS A 1010 48.62 -79.39 -22.60
CA LYS A 1010 48.83 -80.47 -23.58
C LYS A 1010 47.76 -80.61 -24.67
N HIS A 1011 46.77 -79.73 -24.71
CA HIS A 1011 45.80 -79.69 -25.82
C HIS A 1011 46.35 -78.94 -27.04
N SER A 1012 46.12 -79.51 -28.22
CA SER A 1012 46.70 -79.06 -29.49
C SER A 1012 45.61 -78.87 -30.54
N TYR A 1013 45.71 -77.82 -31.36
CA TYR A 1013 44.69 -77.40 -32.31
C TYR A 1013 45.29 -76.93 -33.64
N HIS A 1014 44.55 -77.02 -34.74
CA HIS A 1014 44.88 -76.28 -35.96
C HIS A 1014 44.61 -74.79 -35.75
N GLN A 1015 45.42 -73.89 -36.32
CA GLN A 1015 45.19 -72.46 -36.19
C GLN A 1015 43.79 -72.03 -36.70
N LYS A 1016 43.27 -72.69 -37.74
CA LYS A 1016 41.91 -72.43 -38.28
C LYS A 1016 40.77 -72.97 -37.41
N CYS A 1017 41.07 -73.97 -36.57
CA CYS A 1017 40.08 -74.57 -35.67
C CYS A 1017 40.00 -73.84 -34.31
N LEU A 1018 40.85 -72.83 -34.12
CA LEU A 1018 40.79 -71.88 -33.02
C LEU A 1018 40.03 -70.64 -33.49
N PRO A 1019 38.81 -70.39 -32.97
CA PRO A 1019 38.14 -69.11 -33.20
C PRO A 1019 39.00 -67.99 -32.59
N ASP A 1020 39.34 -66.97 -33.40
CA ASP A 1020 39.98 -65.70 -33.02
C ASP A 1020 41.16 -65.75 -32.03
N GLN A 1021 42.33 -66.30 -32.42
CA GLN A 1021 43.64 -66.14 -31.73
C GLN A 1021 43.60 -65.98 -30.19
N ASP A 1022 42.78 -66.76 -29.50
CA ASP A 1022 42.63 -66.70 -28.05
C ASP A 1022 43.86 -67.26 -27.32
N ILE A 1023 44.28 -66.57 -26.24
CA ILE A 1023 45.48 -66.89 -25.44
C ILE A 1023 45.24 -68.11 -24.51
N GLU A 1024 44.00 -68.61 -24.38
CA GLU A 1024 43.62 -69.71 -23.47
C GLU A 1024 43.07 -70.95 -24.22
N CYS A 1025 43.29 -72.14 -23.66
CA CYS A 1025 42.78 -73.39 -24.22
C CYS A 1025 41.25 -73.53 -24.00
N PRO A 1026 40.42 -73.73 -25.04
CA PRO A 1026 38.96 -73.78 -24.91
C PRO A 1026 38.44 -74.86 -23.94
N ILE A 1027 39.09 -76.02 -23.87
CA ILE A 1027 38.66 -77.13 -22.99
C ILE A 1027 38.93 -76.79 -21.52
N CYS A 1028 40.12 -76.27 -21.22
CA CYS A 1028 40.52 -75.96 -19.85
C CYS A 1028 39.94 -74.63 -19.37
N ALA A 1029 39.67 -73.69 -20.27
CA ALA A 1029 39.13 -72.37 -19.95
C ALA A 1029 37.85 -72.46 -19.11
N ARG A 1030 36.95 -73.43 -19.40
CA ARG A 1030 35.72 -73.61 -18.60
C ARG A 1030 36.00 -74.04 -17.16
N GLN A 1031 36.92 -74.97 -16.95
CA GLN A 1031 37.28 -75.43 -15.59
C GLN A 1031 38.04 -74.36 -14.82
N HIS A 1032 38.97 -73.67 -15.49
CA HIS A 1032 39.69 -72.55 -14.90
C HIS A 1032 38.76 -71.38 -14.60
N SER A 1033 37.73 -71.14 -15.41
CA SER A 1033 36.71 -70.12 -15.16
C SER A 1033 35.96 -70.37 -13.85
N VAL A 1034 35.55 -71.61 -13.56
CA VAL A 1034 34.89 -71.94 -12.27
C VAL A 1034 35.82 -71.66 -11.08
N ILE A 1035 37.09 -72.04 -11.17
CA ILE A 1035 38.06 -71.78 -10.08
C ILE A 1035 38.33 -70.27 -9.93
N LYS A 1036 38.45 -69.55 -11.05
CA LYS A 1036 38.57 -68.08 -11.07
C LYS A 1036 37.32 -67.42 -10.45
N GLU A 1037 36.12 -67.92 -10.73
CA GLU A 1037 34.85 -67.44 -10.15
C GLU A 1037 34.78 -67.68 -8.64
N ILE A 1038 35.22 -68.87 -8.18
CA ILE A 1038 35.29 -69.19 -6.75
C ILE A 1038 36.29 -68.29 -6.03
N ARG A 1039 37.50 -68.09 -6.60
CA ARG A 1039 38.46 -67.13 -6.04
C ARG A 1039 37.90 -65.72 -5.98
N ARG A 1040 37.27 -65.26 -7.07
CA ARG A 1040 36.63 -63.93 -7.11
C ARG A 1040 35.51 -63.79 -6.08
N THR A 1041 34.75 -64.85 -5.84
CA THR A 1041 33.72 -64.88 -4.80
C THR A 1041 34.33 -64.82 -3.41
N ASN A 1042 35.40 -65.59 -3.16
CA ASN A 1042 36.13 -65.54 -1.89
C ASN A 1042 36.79 -64.18 -1.64
N GLU A 1043 37.34 -63.53 -2.68
CA GLU A 1043 37.88 -62.16 -2.60
C GLU A 1043 36.79 -61.13 -2.29
N ARG A 1044 35.60 -61.26 -2.91
CA ARG A 1044 34.44 -60.40 -2.56
C ARG A 1044 34.01 -60.60 -1.12
N LEU A 1045 34.07 -61.84 -0.61
CA LEU A 1045 33.77 -62.14 0.78
C LEU A 1045 34.85 -61.62 1.75
N ALA A 1046 36.11 -61.48 1.30
CA ALA A 1046 37.15 -60.77 2.06
C ALA A 1046 36.77 -59.32 2.33
N ASP A 1047 36.18 -58.63 1.35
CA ASP A 1047 35.74 -57.24 1.50
C ASP A 1047 34.41 -57.10 2.28
N ALA A 1048 33.64 -58.18 2.46
CA ALA A 1048 32.33 -58.19 3.12
C ALA A 1048 32.41 -58.55 4.62
N HIS A 1049 33.10 -57.73 5.41
CA HIS A 1049 33.35 -57.99 6.84
C HIS A 1049 32.09 -58.20 7.68
N GLY A 1050 30.97 -57.54 7.32
CA GLY A 1050 29.70 -57.66 8.06
C GLY A 1050 29.11 -59.06 8.06
N VAL A 1051 29.20 -59.78 6.94
CA VAL A 1051 28.70 -61.17 6.81
C VAL A 1051 29.60 -62.14 7.57
N PHE A 1052 30.91 -61.87 7.58
CA PHE A 1052 31.85 -62.63 8.40
C PHE A 1052 31.53 -62.44 9.88
N LEU A 1053 31.41 -61.20 10.36
CA LEU A 1053 31.10 -60.88 11.76
C LEU A 1053 29.77 -61.50 12.22
N SER A 1054 28.74 -61.52 11.39
CA SER A 1054 27.48 -62.19 11.73
C SER A 1054 27.65 -63.71 11.86
N SER A 1055 28.42 -64.35 10.97
CA SER A 1055 28.70 -65.79 11.08
C SER A 1055 29.57 -66.14 12.30
N VAL A 1056 30.47 -65.21 12.70
CA VAL A 1056 31.28 -65.35 13.91
C VAL A 1056 30.43 -65.21 15.17
N ALA A 1057 29.38 -64.39 15.15
CA ALA A 1057 28.49 -64.22 16.30
C ALA A 1057 27.73 -65.53 16.63
N GLU A 1058 27.44 -66.36 15.63
CA GLU A 1058 26.72 -67.62 15.83
C GLU A 1058 27.65 -68.79 16.20
N ASN A 1059 28.78 -68.98 15.50
CA ASN A 1059 29.74 -70.07 15.76
C ASN A 1059 31.19 -69.62 15.54
N GLY A 1060 31.67 -68.72 16.41
CA GLY A 1060 32.88 -67.93 16.22
C GLY A 1060 34.13 -68.67 15.76
N PHE A 1061 34.50 -69.76 16.42
CA PHE A 1061 35.73 -70.49 16.07
C PHE A 1061 35.63 -71.20 14.71
N GLU A 1062 34.51 -71.86 14.43
CA GLU A 1062 34.29 -72.57 13.18
C GLU A 1062 34.21 -71.60 12.00
N ALA A 1063 33.50 -70.48 12.17
CA ALA A 1063 33.41 -69.42 11.19
C ALA A 1063 34.79 -68.81 10.87
N VAL A 1064 35.61 -68.53 11.89
CA VAL A 1064 36.98 -68.02 11.72
C VAL A 1064 37.88 -69.05 11.01
N ALA A 1065 37.84 -70.32 11.42
CA ALA A 1065 38.65 -71.37 10.81
C ALA A 1065 38.30 -71.59 9.32
N SER A 1066 36.99 -71.58 9.00
CA SER A 1066 36.49 -71.69 7.62
C SER A 1066 36.88 -70.48 6.76
N ALA A 1067 36.77 -69.26 7.31
CA ALA A 1067 37.18 -68.05 6.62
C ALA A 1067 38.71 -68.01 6.37
N PHE A 1068 39.51 -68.44 7.34
CA PHE A 1068 40.96 -68.59 7.18
C PHE A 1068 41.30 -69.57 6.05
N GLY A 1069 40.66 -70.75 6.03
CA GLY A 1069 40.86 -71.75 4.97
C GLY A 1069 40.47 -71.26 3.57
N ARG A 1070 39.52 -70.31 3.47
CA ARG A 1070 39.11 -69.68 2.21
C ARG A 1070 39.99 -68.51 1.76
N GLY A 1071 41.00 -68.14 2.56
CA GLY A 1071 41.95 -67.06 2.25
C GLY A 1071 41.39 -65.65 2.46
N ILE A 1072 40.22 -65.51 3.11
CA ILE A 1072 39.54 -64.21 3.38
C ILE A 1072 40.41 -63.31 4.27
N LEU A 1073 41.29 -63.89 5.09
CA LEU A 1073 42.15 -63.19 6.05
C LEU A 1073 43.58 -62.91 5.53
N SER A 1074 43.87 -63.21 4.25
CA SER A 1074 45.19 -62.97 3.64
C SER A 1074 45.32 -61.53 3.11
N ARG A 1075 46.43 -60.86 3.43
CA ARG A 1075 46.68 -59.42 3.13
C ARG A 1075 47.05 -59.21 1.65
N ARG A 1076 46.29 -58.38 0.91
CA ARG A 1076 46.58 -58.00 -0.50
C ARG A 1076 47.92 -57.23 -0.59
N SER A 1077 48.85 -57.68 -1.43
CA SER A 1077 50.10 -57.00 -1.76
C SER A 1077 49.97 -56.30 -3.12
N ASP A 1078 49.49 -55.05 -3.12
CA ASP A 1078 49.49 -54.19 -4.31
C ASP A 1078 50.69 -53.23 -4.22
N GLU A 1079 51.78 -53.55 -4.92
CA GLU A 1079 52.86 -52.68 -5.45
C GLU A 1079 54.12 -53.54 -5.66
N ASP A 1080 54.29 -54.09 -6.87
CA ASP A 1080 55.62 -54.35 -7.45
C ASP A 1080 55.49 -54.58 -8.96
N ASN A 1081 55.48 -53.48 -9.70
CA ASN A 1081 55.76 -53.45 -11.13
C ASN A 1081 57.21 -52.99 -11.33
N SER A 1082 58.17 -53.89 -11.18
CA SER A 1082 59.50 -53.74 -11.78
C SER A 1082 60.10 -55.10 -12.15
N GLY A 1083 59.80 -55.68 -13.31
CA GLY A 1083 58.79 -55.32 -14.30
C GLY A 1083 57.92 -56.54 -14.53
N ILE A 1084 56.63 -56.38 -14.23
CA ILE A 1084 55.55 -57.39 -14.22
C ILE A 1084 56.00 -58.79 -13.78
N SER A 1085 55.60 -59.14 -12.54
CA SER A 1085 55.73 -60.45 -11.87
C SER A 1085 57.09 -60.68 -11.18
N VAL A 1086 57.17 -61.31 -10.01
CA VAL A 1086 56.48 -62.51 -9.52
C VAL A 1086 56.50 -62.51 -7.98
N VAL A 1087 55.42 -62.94 -7.31
CA VAL A 1087 55.54 -63.48 -5.95
C VAL A 1087 54.65 -64.73 -5.78
N VAL A 1088 55.36 -65.83 -5.47
CA VAL A 1088 55.00 -67.20 -5.03
C VAL A 1088 54.29 -68.12 -6.02
#